data_AF-A0A1M7S787-F1
#
_entry.id   AF-A0A1M7S787-F1
#
_cell.length_a   1.000
_cell.length_b   1.000
_cell.length_c   1.000
_cell.angle_alpha   90.00
_cell.angle_beta   90.00
_cell.angle_gamma   90.00
#
_symmetry.space_group_name_H-M   'P 1'
#
loop_
_entity.id
_entity.type
_entity.pdbx_description
1 polymer ?
#
loop_
_entity_poly.entity_id
_entity_poly.type
_entity_poly.pdbx_seq_one_letter_code
_entity_poly.pdbx_strand_id
1 'polypeptide(L)'
;MQYKTLNKFVKVMIVLIWSLILSETIVYSKTLLLYKGSEQGYGYSILLKYVAPALKDILEDYEIIDVESLNFISFDLNNYDLIVTCYYTPQMRDAKKYLEKLSMFLINGGKLFIINNLGATLDSSGENHPGLYEINSVYNLLGLSYYFGWRKVKPSTININENFINTTLLKFENERDVERYTPISTFIKTLVELKDQQGNTYNMAFLSPLGGLIAYNYLFDDDGKIVLDLQKIFSNILIGNDEEFKILVVGQDNYELRKALDYTSFKYQWKKQMSSVLSTYDLVFHFGGSYPPADKNLVSYLSNGGTAVIIGKGSNLSFVDYMTVSDEVFPVPANLKFNVKKNISWEKPPQNSKVLVTSSNGEALVWSIPLGNGTVIFYPIELVSKTYRGLLMQSALSQLKVSIQPIVNSWSMHLDDFPLPAYKRKIDIITREFGDITDNEFYYNIWWPMMKQLSKEFSIKYTTIFVANYNASVTWPFSFQEYTNTPEQMRALQELISSSYEIGLHGYNHIHLTQENWKQENLETVLKLYKTFLKNTLGDNYIPYVYVAPNNIIDSFGVETLLRIFPSIKVIGTSYTTTQKLFDEFEVIHEKVVVMPRTTFGYYPAENLLASSILSLMTFGTFQYFLHPDDLFSKDRNPDGKTWKEMYNSLREFLSTMTRYYPFLRNHTASESGEILYDFLTQKPIIRKFANKLSVEIPIGHHLPRYYYLRVRGEFSIYGGRIVYSYGNLVVIEQMENKMEIILK
;
A
#
# COMPACT_ATOMS: atom_id res chain seq x y z
N MET A 1 32.77 40.53 17.63
CA MET A 1 31.32 40.71 17.87
C MET A 1 30.49 40.89 16.57
N GLN A 2 31.04 40.57 15.38
CA GLN A 2 30.32 40.65 14.08
C GLN A 2 29.93 39.27 13.47
N TYR A 3 30.43 38.15 13.99
CA TYR A 3 30.14 36.80 13.46
C TYR A 3 28.84 36.15 13.99
N LYS A 4 28.29 36.65 15.11
CA LYS A 4 27.03 36.10 15.69
C LYS A 4 25.77 36.68 15.04
N THR A 5 25.87 37.85 14.39
CA THR A 5 24.72 38.54 13.80
C THR A 5 24.42 38.06 12.38
N LEU A 6 25.46 37.70 11.60
CA LEU A 6 25.32 37.19 10.24
C LEU A 6 24.64 35.81 10.19
N ASN A 7 24.93 34.94 11.17
CA ASN A 7 24.38 33.58 11.26
C ASN A 7 22.89 33.55 11.66
N LYS A 8 22.39 34.64 12.27
CA LYS A 8 20.97 34.79 12.62
C LYS A 8 20.15 35.30 11.43
N PHE A 9 20.73 36.18 10.61
CA PHE A 9 20.10 36.66 9.38
C PHE A 9 20.01 35.58 8.29
N VAL A 10 21.06 34.77 8.11
CA VAL A 10 21.05 33.66 7.14
C VAL A 10 20.08 32.55 7.54
N LYS A 11 19.94 32.23 8.85
CA LYS A 11 18.92 31.28 9.32
C LYS A 11 17.48 31.78 9.17
N VAL A 12 17.23 33.07 9.37
CA VAL A 12 15.89 33.65 9.17
C VAL A 12 15.54 33.73 7.67
N MET A 13 16.51 34.00 6.80
CA MET A 13 16.28 34.03 5.34
C MET A 13 16.11 32.62 4.75
N ILE A 14 16.83 31.60 5.26
CA ILE A 14 16.66 30.20 4.85
C ILE A 14 15.31 29.65 5.35
N VAL A 15 14.86 30.02 6.55
CA VAL A 15 13.52 29.64 7.04
C VAL A 15 12.41 30.35 6.25
N LEU A 16 12.61 31.62 5.85
CA LEU A 16 11.64 32.33 5.01
C LEU A 16 11.59 31.78 3.59
N ILE A 17 12.73 31.44 2.97
CA ILE A 17 12.79 30.84 1.63
C ILE A 17 12.28 29.39 1.62
N TRP A 18 12.46 28.62 2.71
CA TRP A 18 11.81 27.31 2.86
C TRP A 18 10.31 27.41 3.17
N SER A 19 9.85 28.48 3.83
CA SER A 19 8.42 28.73 4.04
C SER A 19 7.70 29.28 2.81
N LEU A 20 8.43 29.86 1.85
CA LEU A 20 7.90 30.37 0.58
C LEU A 20 7.99 29.37 -0.59
N ILE A 21 8.61 28.20 -0.39
CA ILE A 21 8.60 27.07 -1.34
C ILE A 21 7.64 25.94 -0.88
N LEU A 22 6.95 26.12 0.26
CA LEU A 22 5.88 25.24 0.75
C LEU A 22 4.50 25.93 0.78
N SER A 23 4.29 26.87 -0.13
CA SER A 23 2.95 27.13 -0.65
C SER A 23 2.82 26.42 -2.00
N GLU A 24 2.91 25.09 -1.99
CA GLU A 24 1.97 24.38 -2.85
C GLU A 24 0.61 24.82 -2.34
N THR A 25 -0.01 25.76 -3.07
CA THR A 25 -1.45 25.92 -3.01
C THR A 25 -1.98 24.52 -3.20
N ILE A 26 -2.40 23.88 -2.11
CA ILE A 26 -3.11 22.61 -2.15
C ILE A 26 -4.30 22.91 -3.03
N VAL A 27 -4.19 22.52 -4.29
CA VAL A 27 -5.28 22.65 -5.23
C VAL A 27 -6.30 21.64 -4.73
N TYR A 28 -7.42 22.16 -4.23
CA TYR A 28 -8.60 21.34 -4.00
C TYR A 28 -9.01 20.81 -5.37
N SER A 29 -8.94 19.49 -5.55
CA SER A 29 -9.57 18.88 -6.70
C SER A 29 -11.08 19.06 -6.56
N LYS A 30 -11.71 19.53 -7.64
CA LYS A 30 -13.13 19.86 -7.71
C LYS A 30 -13.72 19.32 -9.00
N THR A 31 -15.04 19.35 -9.13
CA THR A 31 -15.69 18.93 -10.37
C THR A 31 -15.82 20.09 -11.36
N LEU A 32 -15.41 19.88 -12.62
CA LEU A 32 -15.58 20.85 -13.71
C LEU A 32 -16.87 20.57 -14.49
N LEU A 33 -17.79 21.52 -14.51
CA LEU A 33 -19.03 21.48 -15.27
C LEU A 33 -18.86 22.26 -16.57
N LEU A 34 -18.93 21.60 -17.72
CA LEU A 34 -18.73 22.23 -19.03
C LEU A 34 -20.04 22.30 -19.83
N TYR A 35 -20.35 23.51 -20.28
CA TYR A 35 -21.45 23.79 -21.23
C TYR A 35 -20.93 24.63 -22.40
N LYS A 36 -21.76 24.86 -23.41
CA LYS A 36 -21.49 25.78 -24.53
C LYS A 36 -22.40 27.00 -24.44
N GLY A 37 -21.82 28.20 -24.48
CA GLY A 37 -22.56 29.46 -24.48
C GLY A 37 -23.47 29.62 -25.71
N SER A 38 -23.06 29.08 -26.85
CA SER A 38 -23.81 29.10 -28.11
C SER A 38 -25.17 28.38 -28.05
N GLU A 39 -25.39 27.51 -27.05
CA GLU A 39 -26.58 26.67 -26.92
C GLU A 39 -27.71 27.31 -26.09
N GLN A 40 -27.70 28.63 -25.95
CA GLN A 40 -28.76 29.42 -25.32
C GLN A 40 -29.16 28.91 -23.91
N GLY A 41 -28.17 28.40 -23.16
CA GLY A 41 -28.35 27.94 -21.79
C GLY A 41 -28.87 26.51 -21.63
N TYR A 42 -28.93 25.69 -22.70
CA TYR A 42 -29.30 24.27 -22.61
C TYR A 42 -28.44 23.51 -21.58
N GLY A 43 -27.14 23.41 -21.84
CA GLY A 43 -26.21 22.69 -20.97
C GLY A 43 -26.10 23.34 -19.60
N TYR A 44 -25.99 24.67 -19.57
CA TYR A 44 -25.92 25.45 -18.34
C TYR A 44 -27.10 25.15 -17.40
N SER A 45 -28.34 25.18 -17.92
CA SER A 45 -29.54 24.97 -17.10
C SER A 45 -29.63 23.54 -16.55
N ILE A 46 -29.24 22.54 -17.34
CA ILE A 46 -29.24 21.14 -16.89
C ILE A 46 -28.20 20.94 -15.79
N LEU A 47 -26.98 21.42 -16.01
CA LEU A 47 -25.89 21.31 -15.05
C LEU A 47 -26.26 22.03 -13.74
N LEU A 48 -26.76 23.26 -13.80
CA LEU A 48 -27.10 24.02 -12.59
C LEU A 48 -28.31 23.45 -11.84
N LYS A 49 -29.31 22.92 -12.56
CA LYS A 49 -30.56 22.47 -11.95
C LYS A 49 -30.49 21.05 -11.39
N TYR A 50 -29.67 20.17 -11.98
CA TYR A 50 -29.66 18.74 -11.64
C TYR A 50 -28.28 18.23 -11.20
N VAL A 51 -27.19 18.66 -11.84
CA VAL A 51 -25.84 18.18 -11.51
C VAL A 51 -25.27 18.90 -10.29
N ALA A 52 -25.32 20.23 -10.27
CA ALA A 52 -24.79 21.03 -9.16
C ALA A 52 -25.44 20.71 -7.80
N PRO A 53 -26.77 20.50 -7.69
CA PRO A 53 -27.37 20.03 -6.45
C PRO A 53 -26.86 18.64 -6.03
N ALA A 54 -26.77 17.70 -6.97
CA ALA A 54 -26.28 16.35 -6.67
C ALA A 54 -24.82 16.34 -6.18
N LEU A 55 -23.96 17.20 -6.74
CA LEU A 55 -22.58 17.39 -6.27
C LEU A 55 -22.55 18.06 -4.88
N LYS A 56 -23.40 19.06 -4.67
CA LYS A 56 -23.51 19.76 -3.38
C LYS A 56 -23.97 18.82 -2.26
N ASP A 57 -24.88 17.89 -2.55
CA ASP A 57 -25.37 16.90 -1.60
C ASP A 57 -24.27 15.93 -1.13
N ILE A 58 -23.23 15.72 -1.95
CA ILE A 58 -22.04 14.92 -1.59
C ILE A 58 -20.83 15.79 -1.16
N LEU A 59 -21.04 17.10 -0.97
CA LEU A 59 -20.01 18.10 -0.62
C LEU A 59 -18.83 18.16 -1.59
N GLU A 60 -19.11 17.96 -2.87
CA GLU A 60 -18.14 18.14 -3.94
C GLU A 60 -18.21 19.58 -4.43
N ASP A 61 -17.08 20.30 -4.32
CA ASP A 61 -16.95 21.63 -4.91
C ASP A 61 -16.98 21.51 -6.43
N TYR A 62 -17.50 22.53 -7.10
CA TYR A 62 -17.54 22.55 -8.56
C TYR A 62 -17.27 23.93 -9.14
N GLU A 63 -16.83 23.94 -10.39
CA GLU A 63 -16.71 25.14 -11.21
C GLU A 63 -17.51 24.92 -12.49
N ILE A 64 -18.28 25.92 -12.92
CA ILE A 64 -19.04 25.85 -14.17
C ILE A 64 -18.47 26.83 -15.18
N ILE A 65 -18.19 26.32 -16.38
CA ILE A 65 -17.44 27.06 -17.40
C ILE A 65 -18.10 26.86 -18.77
N ASP A 66 -18.22 27.97 -19.51
CA ASP A 66 -18.47 27.94 -20.94
C ASP A 66 -17.18 27.53 -21.68
N VAL A 67 -17.17 26.32 -22.22
CA VAL A 67 -16.03 25.74 -22.93
C VAL A 67 -15.61 26.60 -24.13
N GLU A 68 -16.52 27.38 -24.71
CA GLU A 68 -16.27 28.23 -25.88
C GLU A 68 -15.64 29.58 -25.50
N SER A 69 -15.77 30.00 -24.23
CA SER A 69 -15.19 31.24 -23.72
C SER A 69 -13.73 31.12 -23.30
N LEU A 70 -13.21 29.89 -23.18
CA LEU A 70 -11.84 29.60 -22.77
C LEU A 70 -10.99 29.06 -23.93
N ASN A 71 -9.68 29.27 -23.85
CA ASN A 71 -8.75 28.42 -24.58
C ASN A 71 -8.60 27.08 -23.84
N PHE A 72 -9.57 26.18 -24.04
CA PHE A 72 -9.64 24.89 -23.35
C PHE A 72 -8.38 24.03 -23.52
N ILE A 73 -7.70 24.14 -24.66
CA ILE A 73 -6.48 23.38 -24.97
C ILE A 73 -5.37 23.71 -23.96
N SER A 74 -5.19 25.00 -23.66
CA SER A 74 -4.20 25.48 -22.67
C SER A 74 -4.73 25.49 -21.23
N PHE A 75 -6.02 25.20 -21.03
CA PHE A 75 -6.61 25.19 -19.69
C PHE A 75 -6.03 24.02 -18.87
N ASP A 76 -5.71 24.31 -17.61
CA ASP A 76 -5.13 23.33 -16.71
C ASP A 76 -6.24 22.48 -16.08
N LEU A 77 -6.29 21.21 -16.49
CA LEU A 77 -7.27 20.25 -16.00
C LEU A 77 -6.78 19.48 -14.76
N ASN A 78 -5.52 19.66 -14.34
CA ASN A 78 -4.96 18.95 -13.19
C ASN A 78 -5.63 19.32 -11.86
N ASN A 79 -6.41 20.40 -11.87
CA ASN A 79 -7.12 20.90 -10.69
C ASN A 79 -8.50 20.24 -10.50
N TYR A 80 -8.85 19.24 -11.31
CA TYR A 80 -10.17 18.62 -11.31
C TYR A 80 -10.10 17.10 -11.26
N ASP A 81 -10.95 16.47 -10.46
CA ASP A 81 -11.06 15.00 -10.40
C ASP A 81 -12.10 14.45 -11.38
N LEU A 82 -13.11 15.27 -11.69
CA LEU A 82 -14.24 14.92 -12.55
C LEU A 82 -14.56 16.07 -13.48
N ILE A 83 -14.81 15.75 -14.75
CA ILE A 83 -15.43 16.64 -15.71
C ILE A 83 -16.83 16.12 -16.00
N VAL A 84 -17.84 16.98 -15.91
CA VAL A 84 -19.21 16.69 -16.38
C VAL A 84 -19.52 17.59 -17.56
N THR A 85 -19.80 17.01 -18.71
CA THR A 85 -20.13 17.76 -19.93
C THR A 85 -21.62 17.66 -20.22
N CYS A 86 -22.24 18.75 -20.67
CA CYS A 86 -23.61 18.71 -21.18
C CYS A 86 -23.74 19.61 -22.41
N TYR A 87 -23.85 18.99 -23.59
CA TYR A 87 -23.91 19.68 -24.88
C TYR A 87 -25.13 19.23 -25.69
N TYR A 88 -25.76 20.16 -26.41
CA TYR A 88 -26.80 19.86 -27.37
C TYR A 88 -26.23 19.55 -28.76
N THR A 89 -25.33 20.42 -29.22
CA THR A 89 -24.78 20.45 -30.57
C THR A 89 -23.49 19.64 -30.70
N PRO A 90 -23.24 19.04 -31.87
CA PRO A 90 -22.00 18.30 -32.13
C PRO A 90 -20.77 19.19 -32.43
N GLN A 91 -20.95 20.52 -32.52
CA GLN A 91 -19.92 21.42 -33.03
C GLN A 91 -19.01 21.97 -31.93
N MET A 92 -17.69 21.79 -32.04
CA MET A 92 -16.69 22.24 -31.07
C MET A 92 -15.55 22.96 -31.78
N ARG A 93 -15.04 24.04 -31.18
CA ARG A 93 -13.83 24.68 -31.68
C ARG A 93 -12.62 23.79 -31.40
N ASP A 94 -11.78 23.55 -32.41
CA ASP A 94 -10.61 22.68 -32.32
C ASP A 94 -10.99 21.26 -31.81
N ALA A 95 -12.05 20.68 -32.38
CA ALA A 95 -12.73 19.49 -31.86
C ALA A 95 -11.78 18.29 -31.61
N LYS A 96 -10.81 18.07 -32.50
CA LYS A 96 -9.80 17.00 -32.32
C LYS A 96 -8.92 17.23 -31.09
N LYS A 97 -8.46 18.46 -30.87
CA LYS A 97 -7.62 18.82 -29.72
C LYS A 97 -8.40 18.79 -28.42
N TYR A 98 -9.69 19.13 -28.47
CA TYR A 98 -10.60 18.96 -27.32
C TYR A 98 -10.67 17.48 -26.89
N LEU A 99 -10.88 16.56 -27.84
CA LEU A 99 -10.92 15.12 -27.58
C LEU A 99 -9.57 14.59 -27.09
N GLU A 100 -8.46 15.04 -27.68
CA GLU A 100 -7.10 14.71 -27.21
C GLU A 100 -6.89 15.14 -25.76
N LYS A 101 -7.30 16.37 -25.41
CA LYS A 101 -7.18 16.91 -24.05
C LYS A 101 -8.00 16.12 -23.03
N LEU A 102 -9.24 15.73 -23.38
CA LEU A 102 -10.05 14.85 -22.53
C LEU A 102 -9.42 13.46 -22.38
N SER A 103 -8.83 12.92 -23.45
CA SER A 103 -8.15 11.63 -23.40
C SER A 103 -6.94 11.67 -22.47
N MET A 104 -6.12 12.71 -22.56
CA MET A 104 -4.98 12.91 -21.63
C MET A 104 -5.44 13.10 -20.19
N PHE A 105 -6.55 13.81 -19.97
CA PHE A 105 -7.14 13.95 -18.65
C PHE A 105 -7.55 12.58 -18.06
N LEU A 106 -8.21 11.73 -18.85
CA LEU A 106 -8.57 10.37 -18.45
C LEU A 106 -7.35 9.47 -18.19
N ILE A 107 -6.32 9.55 -19.05
CA ILE A 107 -5.05 8.81 -18.88
C ILE A 107 -4.34 9.21 -17.58
N ASN A 108 -4.44 10.49 -17.20
CA ASN A 108 -3.87 11.02 -15.97
C ASN A 108 -4.73 10.75 -14.72
N GLY A 109 -5.77 9.90 -14.82
CA GLY A 109 -6.61 9.48 -13.70
C GLY A 109 -7.84 10.34 -13.45
N GLY A 110 -8.07 11.38 -14.27
CA GLY A 110 -9.30 12.15 -14.26
C GLY A 110 -10.51 11.33 -14.70
N LYS A 111 -11.71 11.76 -14.32
CA LYS A 111 -12.97 11.06 -14.63
C LYS A 111 -13.89 11.92 -15.50
N LEU A 112 -14.63 11.32 -16.43
CA LEU A 112 -15.50 12.04 -17.36
C LEU A 112 -16.92 11.48 -17.33
N PHE A 113 -17.90 12.33 -17.01
CA PHE A 113 -19.32 12.00 -17.13
C PHE A 113 -19.99 12.84 -18.22
N ILE A 114 -20.50 12.17 -19.26
CA ILE A 114 -21.06 12.84 -20.43
C ILE A 114 -22.58 12.83 -20.35
N ILE A 115 -23.19 14.01 -20.34
CA ILE A 115 -24.63 14.17 -20.53
C ILE A 115 -24.88 14.53 -21.99
N ASN A 116 -25.77 13.77 -22.62
CA ASN A 116 -26.13 13.82 -24.03
C ASN A 116 -25.05 13.29 -24.98
N ASN A 117 -24.02 14.08 -25.26
CA ASN A 117 -22.95 13.74 -26.21
C ASN A 117 -21.66 14.52 -25.92
N LEU A 118 -20.54 14.11 -26.55
CA LEU A 118 -19.23 14.75 -26.42
C LEU A 118 -19.16 16.18 -26.98
N GLY A 119 -20.13 16.58 -27.79
CA GLY A 119 -20.22 17.90 -28.39
C GLY A 119 -19.13 18.21 -29.42
N ALA A 120 -18.32 17.23 -29.82
CA ALA A 120 -17.11 17.43 -30.62
C ALA A 120 -17.01 16.43 -31.78
N THR A 121 -18.12 16.16 -32.48
CA THR A 121 -18.09 15.35 -33.72
C THR A 121 -17.98 16.22 -34.97
N LEU A 122 -18.17 17.54 -34.85
CA LEU A 122 -17.92 18.52 -35.91
C LEU A 122 -16.98 19.62 -35.38
N ASP A 123 -16.02 20.06 -36.20
CA ASP A 123 -15.22 21.24 -35.88
C ASP A 123 -15.93 22.55 -36.27
N SER A 124 -15.76 23.59 -35.46
CA SER A 124 -16.35 24.92 -35.72
C SER A 124 -15.84 25.59 -36.99
N SER A 125 -14.66 25.22 -37.51
CA SER A 125 -14.14 25.73 -38.78
C SER A 125 -14.90 25.21 -40.01
N GLY A 126 -15.69 24.14 -39.86
CA GLY A 126 -16.34 23.46 -40.99
C GLY A 126 -15.43 22.52 -41.78
N GLU A 127 -14.16 22.40 -41.38
CA GLU A 127 -13.18 21.46 -41.92
C GLU A 127 -12.51 20.69 -40.76
N ASN A 128 -11.74 19.64 -41.05
CA ASN A 128 -11.01 18.88 -40.01
C ASN A 128 -11.90 18.24 -38.92
N HIS A 129 -13.10 17.78 -39.29
CA HIS A 129 -13.99 17.07 -38.38
C HIS A 129 -13.31 15.81 -37.78
N PRO A 130 -13.53 15.52 -36.48
CA PRO A 130 -13.10 14.27 -35.85
C PRO A 130 -13.71 13.04 -36.53
N GLY A 131 -12.89 12.02 -36.78
CA GLY A 131 -13.36 10.71 -37.22
C GLY A 131 -13.67 9.79 -36.03
N LEU A 132 -14.03 8.55 -36.34
CA LEU A 132 -14.27 7.53 -35.31
C LEU A 132 -13.04 7.29 -34.42
N TYR A 133 -11.82 7.43 -34.94
CA TYR A 133 -10.59 7.23 -34.16
C TYR A 133 -10.46 8.29 -33.07
N GLU A 134 -10.63 9.56 -33.41
CA GLU A 134 -10.56 10.65 -32.43
C GLU A 134 -11.73 10.57 -31.44
N ILE A 135 -12.95 10.26 -31.87
CA ILE A 135 -14.11 10.13 -30.97
C ILE A 135 -13.93 8.95 -30.00
N ASN A 136 -13.49 7.80 -30.52
CA ASN A 136 -13.26 6.60 -29.69
C ASN A 136 -12.00 6.70 -28.82
N SER A 137 -11.11 7.67 -29.03
CA SER A 137 -10.02 7.93 -28.08
C SER A 137 -10.53 8.23 -26.67
N VAL A 138 -11.71 8.84 -26.56
CA VAL A 138 -12.39 9.12 -25.29
C VAL A 138 -13.30 7.95 -24.88
N TYR A 139 -14.20 7.50 -25.76
CA TYR A 139 -15.15 6.44 -25.40
C TYR A 139 -14.48 5.12 -25.03
N ASN A 140 -13.39 4.74 -25.70
CA ASN A 140 -12.68 3.50 -25.38
C ASN A 140 -12.07 3.54 -23.98
N LEU A 141 -11.57 4.69 -23.53
CA LEU A 141 -11.10 4.90 -22.15
C LEU A 141 -12.27 4.78 -21.15
N LEU A 142 -13.47 5.23 -21.53
CA LEU A 142 -14.69 4.99 -20.77
C LEU A 142 -15.21 3.54 -20.87
N GLY A 143 -14.56 2.66 -21.63
CA GLY A 143 -14.90 1.24 -21.77
C GLY A 143 -15.94 0.93 -22.86
N LEU A 144 -16.18 1.85 -23.78
CA LEU A 144 -17.12 1.68 -24.89
C LEU A 144 -16.47 1.89 -26.26
N SER A 145 -17.05 1.28 -27.29
CA SER A 145 -16.82 1.66 -28.68
C SER A 145 -18.07 2.26 -29.32
N TYR A 146 -17.93 3.43 -29.94
CA TYR A 146 -18.96 4.19 -30.66
C TYR A 146 -18.83 3.99 -32.18
N TYR A 147 -19.97 3.89 -32.87
CA TYR A 147 -20.04 3.54 -34.29
C TYR A 147 -20.82 4.52 -35.17
N PHE A 148 -21.24 5.67 -34.64
CA PHE A 148 -22.35 6.45 -35.21
C PHE A 148 -23.63 5.61 -35.37
N GLY A 149 -24.71 6.23 -35.86
CA GLY A 149 -25.95 5.53 -36.17
C GLY A 149 -27.17 6.05 -35.41
N TRP A 150 -27.13 7.33 -35.01
CA TRP A 150 -28.27 8.08 -34.51
C TRP A 150 -29.53 7.80 -35.33
N ARG A 151 -30.61 7.52 -34.61
CA ARG A 151 -31.95 7.35 -35.16
C ARG A 151 -32.99 7.54 -34.06
N LYS A 152 -34.24 7.76 -34.46
CA LYS A 152 -35.39 7.66 -33.55
C LYS A 152 -35.97 6.25 -33.58
N VAL A 153 -36.26 5.70 -32.40
CA VAL A 153 -36.96 4.41 -32.25
C VAL A 153 -38.06 4.52 -31.22
N LYS A 154 -39.11 3.71 -31.38
CA LYS A 154 -40.14 3.54 -30.35
C LYS A 154 -39.70 2.46 -29.35
N PRO A 155 -39.62 2.76 -28.04
CA PRO A 155 -39.25 1.76 -27.03
C PRO A 155 -40.27 0.63 -26.97
N SER A 156 -39.80 -0.62 -26.94
CA SER A 156 -40.63 -1.78 -26.55
C SER A 156 -40.48 -2.08 -25.07
N THR A 157 -39.24 -2.05 -24.56
CA THR A 157 -38.91 -2.17 -23.14
C THR A 157 -37.74 -1.27 -22.79
N ILE A 158 -37.75 -0.69 -21.60
CA ILE A 158 -36.59 0.01 -21.04
C ILE A 158 -36.24 -0.63 -19.71
N ASN A 159 -35.03 -1.16 -19.62
CA ASN A 159 -34.48 -1.73 -18.40
C ASN A 159 -33.63 -0.66 -17.72
N ILE A 160 -33.98 -0.33 -16.48
CA ILE A 160 -33.25 0.64 -15.67
C ILE A 160 -32.66 -0.10 -14.47
N ASN A 161 -31.40 0.17 -14.16
CA ASN A 161 -30.74 -0.44 -13.03
C ASN A 161 -31.38 0.01 -11.71
N GLU A 162 -31.91 -0.95 -10.94
CA GLU A 162 -32.67 -0.70 -9.71
C GLU A 162 -31.88 0.08 -8.64
N ASN A 163 -30.55 -0.05 -8.62
CA ASN A 163 -29.72 0.66 -7.64
C ASN A 163 -29.65 2.18 -7.90
N PHE A 164 -29.89 2.58 -9.15
CA PHE A 164 -29.72 3.95 -9.65
C PHE A 164 -31.01 4.59 -10.12
N ILE A 165 -32.15 3.91 -10.06
CA ILE A 165 -33.43 4.51 -10.44
C ILE A 165 -33.84 5.56 -9.40
N ASN A 166 -34.28 6.74 -9.86
CA ASN A 166 -34.68 7.83 -8.96
C ASN A 166 -36.14 7.70 -8.49
N THR A 167 -37.03 7.15 -9.33
CA THR A 167 -38.46 7.01 -9.02
C THR A 167 -39.04 5.78 -9.70
N THR A 168 -40.07 5.19 -9.10
CA THR A 168 -40.69 3.94 -9.57
C THR A 168 -41.72 4.13 -10.69
N LEU A 169 -42.14 5.37 -10.97
CA LEU A 169 -43.17 5.71 -11.96
C LEU A 169 -42.60 6.56 -13.10
N LEU A 170 -41.96 5.90 -14.06
CA LEU A 170 -41.38 6.50 -15.26
C LEU A 170 -42.16 6.11 -16.53
N LYS A 171 -42.27 7.03 -17.49
CA LYS A 171 -42.96 6.80 -18.78
C LYS A 171 -42.05 6.98 -19.99
N PHE A 172 -42.11 6.03 -20.91
CA PHE A 172 -41.32 5.99 -22.15
C PHE A 172 -42.16 5.48 -23.34
N GLU A 173 -43.22 6.20 -23.66
CA GLU A 173 -44.20 5.91 -24.72
C GLU A 173 -43.86 6.60 -26.07
N ASN A 174 -43.12 7.71 -26.02
CA ASN A 174 -42.72 8.47 -27.22
C ASN A 174 -41.50 7.87 -27.94
N GLU A 175 -41.30 8.25 -29.19
CA GLU A 175 -40.04 7.96 -29.91
C GLU A 175 -38.85 8.64 -29.21
N ARG A 176 -37.73 7.90 -29.12
CA ARG A 176 -36.51 8.38 -28.48
C ARG A 176 -35.30 8.22 -29.39
N ASP A 177 -34.38 9.16 -29.24
CA ASP A 177 -33.10 9.11 -29.92
C ASP A 177 -32.28 7.95 -29.35
N VAL A 178 -31.63 7.19 -30.22
CA VAL A 178 -30.68 6.13 -29.86
C VAL A 178 -29.42 6.25 -30.67
N GLU A 179 -28.31 5.88 -30.04
CA GLU A 179 -26.98 5.82 -30.63
C GLU A 179 -26.38 4.42 -30.45
N ARG A 180 -25.35 4.08 -31.22
CA ARG A 180 -24.72 2.75 -31.13
C ARG A 180 -23.44 2.78 -30.31
N TYR A 181 -23.54 2.19 -29.12
CA TYR A 181 -22.43 1.93 -28.21
C TYR A 181 -22.29 0.44 -27.94
N THR A 182 -21.09 -0.09 -28.09
CA THR A 182 -20.76 -1.47 -27.72
C THR A 182 -19.84 -1.46 -26.51
N PRO A 183 -20.21 -2.07 -25.37
CA PRO A 183 -19.30 -2.27 -24.25
C PRO A 183 -18.10 -3.11 -24.68
N ILE A 184 -16.88 -2.62 -24.41
CA ILE A 184 -15.63 -3.33 -24.68
C ILE A 184 -14.84 -3.66 -23.40
N SER A 185 -15.38 -3.28 -22.23
CA SER A 185 -14.81 -3.54 -20.91
C SER A 185 -15.80 -4.30 -20.03
N THR A 186 -15.30 -5.27 -19.26
CA THR A 186 -16.09 -6.02 -18.27
C THR A 186 -16.48 -5.19 -17.05
N PHE A 187 -15.91 -3.99 -16.90
CA PHE A 187 -16.20 -3.06 -15.80
C PHE A 187 -17.34 -2.08 -16.13
N ILE A 188 -17.95 -2.16 -17.32
CA ILE A 188 -19.09 -1.33 -17.69
C ILE A 188 -20.35 -1.82 -16.96
N LYS A 189 -21.00 -0.90 -16.27
CA LYS A 189 -22.32 -1.10 -15.69
C LYS A 189 -23.36 -0.34 -16.50
N THR A 190 -24.19 -1.06 -17.25
CA THR A 190 -25.35 -0.47 -17.93
C THR A 190 -26.37 0.02 -16.90
N LEU A 191 -26.75 1.28 -17.00
CA LEU A 191 -27.77 1.91 -16.16
C LEU A 191 -29.13 1.98 -16.84
N VAL A 192 -29.16 2.25 -18.15
CA VAL A 192 -30.40 2.29 -18.95
C VAL A 192 -30.14 1.56 -20.27
N GLU A 193 -30.93 0.53 -20.51
CA GLU A 193 -30.95 -0.25 -21.75
C GLU A 193 -32.34 -0.14 -22.40
N LEU A 194 -32.39 0.32 -23.65
CA LEU A 194 -33.60 0.31 -24.46
C LEU A 194 -33.59 -0.88 -25.40
N LYS A 195 -34.73 -1.56 -25.53
CA LYS A 195 -35.04 -2.43 -26.67
C LYS A 195 -36.09 -1.79 -27.54
N ASP A 196 -35.90 -1.80 -28.86
CA ASP A 196 -36.89 -1.31 -29.81
C ASP A 196 -37.93 -2.39 -30.16
N GLN A 197 -38.92 -2.04 -30.99
CA GLN A 197 -39.95 -2.99 -31.44
C GLN A 197 -39.41 -4.11 -32.34
N GLN A 198 -38.18 -4.00 -32.84
CA GLN A 198 -37.51 -4.96 -33.71
C GLN A 198 -36.55 -5.86 -32.92
N GLY A 199 -36.42 -5.66 -31.61
CA GLY A 199 -35.54 -6.41 -30.72
C GLY A 199 -34.09 -5.90 -30.66
N ASN A 200 -33.76 -4.80 -31.34
CA ASN A 200 -32.44 -4.19 -31.22
C ASN A 200 -32.28 -3.57 -29.84
N THR A 201 -31.07 -3.72 -29.27
CA THR A 201 -30.77 -3.26 -27.91
C THR A 201 -29.77 -2.10 -27.94
N TYR A 202 -30.00 -1.09 -27.10
CA TYR A 202 -29.24 0.15 -27.05
C TYR A 202 -28.91 0.54 -25.61
N ASN A 203 -27.61 0.65 -25.29
CA ASN A 203 -27.15 1.12 -23.98
C ASN A 203 -27.11 2.65 -23.96
N MET A 204 -28.06 3.26 -23.26
CA MET A 204 -28.29 4.72 -23.30
C MET A 204 -27.82 5.45 -22.04
N ALA A 205 -27.51 4.70 -20.99
CA ALA A 205 -26.74 5.20 -19.86
C ALA A 205 -25.84 4.09 -19.30
N PHE A 206 -24.63 4.43 -18.88
CA PHE A 206 -23.69 3.50 -18.28
C PHE A 206 -22.69 4.19 -17.34
N LEU A 207 -22.04 3.39 -16.51
CA LEU A 207 -20.91 3.79 -15.67
C LEU A 207 -19.70 2.89 -15.93
N SER A 208 -18.53 3.46 -15.74
CA SER A 208 -17.24 2.78 -15.76
C SER A 208 -16.33 3.37 -14.68
N PRO A 209 -15.17 2.74 -14.38
CA PRO A 209 -14.23 3.25 -13.39
C PRO A 209 -13.73 4.69 -13.67
N LEU A 210 -13.75 5.12 -14.94
CA LEU A 210 -13.31 6.45 -15.37
C LEU A 210 -14.47 7.42 -15.66
N GLY A 211 -15.71 7.06 -15.31
CA GLY A 211 -16.87 7.95 -15.41
C GLY A 211 -18.09 7.28 -16.06
N GLY A 212 -18.66 7.88 -17.10
CA GLY A 212 -19.85 7.33 -17.74
C GLY A 212 -20.51 8.26 -18.75
N LEU A 213 -21.68 7.85 -19.24
CA LEU A 213 -22.53 8.70 -20.08
C LEU A 213 -24.00 8.41 -19.81
N ILE A 214 -24.82 9.43 -20.02
CA ILE A 214 -26.27 9.34 -20.13
C ILE A 214 -26.73 10.17 -21.33
N ALA A 215 -27.39 9.51 -22.29
CA ALA A 215 -28.02 10.22 -23.40
C ALA A 215 -29.19 11.08 -22.88
N TYR A 216 -29.38 12.27 -23.45
CA TYR A 216 -30.32 13.26 -22.89
C TYR A 216 -31.76 12.73 -22.77
N ASN A 217 -32.22 12.01 -23.80
CA ASN A 217 -33.53 11.38 -23.84
C ASN A 217 -33.65 10.20 -22.86
N TYR A 218 -32.70 10.00 -21.95
CA TYR A 218 -32.80 9.02 -20.87
C TYR A 218 -32.40 9.62 -19.52
N LEU A 219 -32.00 10.90 -19.50
CA LEU A 219 -31.94 11.68 -18.28
C LEU A 219 -33.35 12.00 -17.77
N PHE A 220 -34.30 12.24 -18.69
CA PHE A 220 -35.71 12.52 -18.38
C PHE A 220 -36.66 11.53 -19.06
N ASP A 221 -37.75 11.19 -18.36
CA ASP A 221 -38.88 10.44 -18.93
C ASP A 221 -39.82 11.37 -19.74
N ASP A 222 -40.93 10.84 -20.27
CA ASP A 222 -41.86 11.62 -21.09
C ASP A 222 -42.58 12.73 -20.31
N ASP A 223 -42.71 12.57 -18.99
CA ASP A 223 -43.32 13.55 -18.10
C ASP A 223 -42.26 14.58 -17.59
N GLY A 224 -41.00 14.49 -18.03
CA GLY A 224 -39.90 15.36 -17.62
C GLY A 224 -39.31 15.01 -16.24
N LYS A 225 -39.61 13.83 -15.69
CA LYS A 225 -39.03 13.34 -14.43
C LYS A 225 -37.62 12.84 -14.66
N ILE A 226 -36.72 13.13 -13.73
CA ILE A 226 -35.36 12.59 -13.78
C ILE A 226 -35.37 11.08 -13.53
N VAL A 227 -34.71 10.34 -14.42
CA VAL A 227 -34.74 8.88 -14.49
C VAL A 227 -33.79 8.24 -13.47
N LEU A 228 -32.57 8.77 -13.37
CA LEU A 228 -31.49 8.22 -12.54
C LEU A 228 -31.14 9.15 -11.36
N ASP A 229 -30.75 8.53 -10.25
CA ASP A 229 -30.24 9.20 -9.05
C ASP A 229 -28.80 9.70 -9.31
N LEU A 230 -28.70 10.98 -9.68
CA LEU A 230 -27.43 11.63 -9.98
C LEU A 230 -26.50 11.69 -8.77
N GLN A 231 -27.04 11.80 -7.55
CA GLN A 231 -26.24 11.82 -6.32
C GLN A 231 -25.50 10.49 -6.18
N LYS A 232 -26.20 9.36 -6.36
CA LYS A 232 -25.57 8.03 -6.36
C LYS A 232 -24.59 7.84 -7.52
N ILE A 233 -24.90 8.36 -8.71
CA ILE A 233 -23.98 8.30 -9.85
C ILE A 233 -22.67 9.02 -9.52
N PHE A 234 -22.73 10.27 -9.08
CA PHE A 234 -21.51 11.03 -8.77
C PHE A 234 -20.78 10.50 -7.54
N SER A 235 -21.51 10.02 -6.53
CA SER A 235 -20.89 9.27 -5.43
C SER A 235 -20.15 8.03 -5.93
N ASN A 236 -20.74 7.26 -6.84
CA ASN A 236 -20.09 6.07 -7.42
C ASN A 236 -18.84 6.45 -8.23
N ILE A 237 -18.90 7.52 -9.02
CA ILE A 237 -17.78 8.00 -9.83
C ILE A 237 -16.65 8.55 -8.93
N LEU A 238 -16.95 9.45 -8.01
CA LEU A 238 -15.95 10.15 -7.18
C LEU A 238 -15.43 9.29 -6.02
N ILE A 239 -16.33 8.55 -5.37
CA ILE A 239 -16.08 7.81 -4.12
C ILE A 239 -15.95 6.29 -4.37
N GLY A 240 -16.49 5.76 -5.47
CA GLY A 240 -16.46 4.33 -5.84
C GLY A 240 -17.75 3.56 -5.50
N ASN A 241 -17.82 2.28 -5.83
CA ASN A 241 -18.98 1.42 -5.54
C ASN A 241 -19.12 1.13 -4.02
N ASP A 242 -20.34 1.09 -3.47
CA ASP A 242 -20.62 0.71 -2.07
C ASP A 242 -20.18 -0.73 -1.76
N GLU A 243 -19.94 -1.51 -2.80
CA GLU A 243 -19.43 -2.87 -2.69
C GLU A 243 -17.92 -2.92 -2.44
N GLU A 244 -17.15 -1.83 -2.38
CA GLU A 244 -15.72 -1.91 -2.06
C GLU A 244 -15.46 -1.54 -0.60
N PHE A 245 -14.46 -2.17 0.03
CA PHE A 245 -14.06 -1.79 1.38
C PHE A 245 -13.39 -0.40 1.36
N LYS A 246 -13.99 0.57 2.05
CA LYS A 246 -13.53 1.97 2.03
C LYS A 246 -13.24 2.53 3.41
N ILE A 247 -12.12 3.23 3.50
CA ILE A 247 -11.70 3.95 4.70
C ILE A 247 -11.76 5.46 4.45
N LEU A 248 -12.37 6.20 5.36
CA LEU A 248 -12.22 7.65 5.40
C LEU A 248 -11.21 8.02 6.49
N VAL A 249 -10.26 8.89 6.17
CA VAL A 249 -9.42 9.57 7.15
C VAL A 249 -9.80 11.04 7.17
N VAL A 250 -10.06 11.56 8.36
CA VAL A 250 -10.39 12.97 8.58
C VAL A 250 -9.36 13.59 9.51
N GLY A 251 -8.69 14.65 9.09
CA GLY A 251 -7.75 15.40 9.92
C GLY A 251 -6.50 15.86 9.17
N GLN A 252 -5.51 16.33 9.92
CA GLN A 252 -4.20 16.74 9.38
C GLN A 252 -3.47 15.54 8.79
N ASP A 253 -2.81 15.72 7.65
CA ASP A 253 -2.02 14.66 7.01
C ASP A 253 -0.98 14.07 7.96
N ASN A 254 -0.80 12.74 7.88
CA ASN A 254 0.14 12.03 8.72
C ASN A 254 0.76 10.87 7.94
N TYR A 255 2.07 10.97 7.71
CA TYR A 255 2.85 9.98 6.94
C TYR A 255 2.72 8.56 7.49
N GLU A 256 2.71 8.39 8.82
CA GLU A 256 2.68 7.07 9.46
C GLU A 256 1.33 6.37 9.29
N LEU A 257 0.23 7.12 9.45
CA LEU A 257 -1.11 6.61 9.16
C LEU A 257 -1.29 6.32 7.66
N ARG A 258 -0.80 7.21 6.77
CA ARG A 258 -0.84 6.97 5.32
C ARG A 258 -0.14 5.67 4.95
N LYS A 259 1.09 5.45 5.45
CA LYS A 259 1.83 4.21 5.21
C LYS A 259 1.17 2.99 5.83
N ALA A 260 0.57 3.11 7.02
CA ALA A 260 -0.20 2.03 7.62
C ALA A 260 -1.37 1.59 6.71
N LEU A 261 -2.07 2.56 6.09
CA LEU A 261 -3.17 2.31 5.16
C LEU A 261 -2.68 1.74 3.82
N ASP A 262 -1.60 2.28 3.26
CA ASP A 262 -1.01 1.81 2.00
C ASP A 262 -0.70 0.31 2.03
N TYR A 263 -0.19 -0.20 3.16
CA TYR A 263 0.12 -1.61 3.36
C TYR A 263 -1.09 -2.53 3.57
N THR A 264 -2.27 -1.98 3.84
CA THR A 264 -3.50 -2.78 3.88
C THR A 264 -4.06 -3.08 2.48
N SER A 265 -3.61 -2.35 1.45
CA SER A 265 -4.20 -2.36 0.11
C SER A 265 -5.68 -1.97 0.03
N PHE A 266 -6.28 -1.46 1.11
CA PHE A 266 -7.63 -0.90 1.07
C PHE A 266 -7.66 0.45 0.37
N LYS A 267 -8.80 0.77 -0.25
CA LYS A 267 -9.05 2.13 -0.74
C LYS A 267 -9.33 3.04 0.45
N TYR A 268 -8.68 4.19 0.46
CA TYR A 268 -8.93 5.22 1.46
C TYR A 268 -8.98 6.60 0.84
N GLN A 269 -9.75 7.48 1.49
CA GLN A 269 -9.79 8.91 1.17
C GLN A 269 -9.29 9.71 2.37
N TRP A 270 -8.54 10.77 2.11
CA TRP A 270 -8.11 11.70 3.15
C TRP A 270 -8.82 13.04 2.98
N LYS A 271 -9.52 13.49 4.02
CA LYS A 271 -10.23 14.77 4.04
C LYS A 271 -9.80 15.61 5.23
N LYS A 272 -9.76 16.95 5.07
CA LYS A 272 -9.47 17.86 6.19
C LYS A 272 -10.64 17.98 7.16
N GLN A 273 -11.87 17.79 6.66
CA GLN A 273 -13.11 17.96 7.40
C GLN A 273 -14.00 16.72 7.23
N MET A 274 -14.90 16.52 8.20
CA MET A 274 -15.80 15.37 8.22
C MET A 274 -16.78 15.45 7.03
N SER A 275 -16.95 14.35 6.31
CA SER A 275 -17.94 14.28 5.22
C SER A 275 -19.37 14.24 5.78
N SER A 276 -20.34 14.76 5.02
CA SER A 276 -21.77 14.64 5.31
C SER A 276 -22.28 13.20 5.08
N VAL A 277 -21.67 12.47 4.14
CA VAL A 277 -22.07 11.12 3.77
C VAL A 277 -21.00 10.14 4.24
N LEU A 278 -21.16 9.66 5.47
CA LEU A 278 -20.25 8.66 6.05
C LEU A 278 -20.72 7.22 5.85
N SER A 279 -21.97 7.01 5.44
CA SER A 279 -22.59 5.68 5.30
C SER A 279 -21.93 4.79 4.24
N THR A 280 -21.14 5.36 3.33
CA THR A 280 -20.41 4.64 2.28
C THR A 280 -19.05 4.11 2.75
N TYR A 281 -18.59 4.46 3.96
CA TYR A 281 -17.31 4.01 4.51
C TYR A 281 -17.49 2.94 5.57
N ASP A 282 -16.67 1.89 5.48
CA ASP A 282 -16.64 0.81 6.47
C ASP A 282 -15.94 1.21 7.77
N LEU A 283 -15.02 2.18 7.67
CA LEU A 283 -14.19 2.62 8.78
C LEU A 283 -13.82 4.09 8.62
N VAL A 284 -13.96 4.87 9.70
CA VAL A 284 -13.57 6.28 9.74
C VAL A 284 -12.45 6.49 10.76
N PHE A 285 -11.29 6.97 10.33
CA PHE A 285 -10.26 7.49 11.22
C PHE A 285 -10.46 9.00 11.39
N HIS A 286 -10.57 9.47 12.63
CA HIS A 286 -10.59 10.88 12.97
C HIS A 286 -9.27 11.25 13.64
N PHE A 287 -8.32 11.74 12.85
CA PHE A 287 -6.98 12.13 13.27
C PHE A 287 -6.95 13.53 13.89
N GLY A 288 -6.46 13.61 15.12
CA GLY A 288 -6.56 14.81 15.96
C GLY A 288 -7.94 14.99 16.62
N GLY A 289 -8.82 13.98 16.55
CA GLY A 289 -10.12 14.02 17.18
C GLY A 289 -10.05 13.88 18.71
N SER A 290 -11.18 14.13 19.38
CA SER A 290 -11.35 13.89 20.82
C SER A 290 -12.50 12.92 21.09
N TYR A 291 -12.42 12.21 22.21
CA TYR A 291 -13.51 11.42 22.74
C TYR A 291 -14.16 12.17 23.91
N PRO A 292 -15.50 12.20 24.03
CA PRO A 292 -16.49 11.68 23.07
C PRO A 292 -16.51 12.49 21.75
N PRO A 293 -16.88 11.87 20.61
CA PRO A 293 -16.93 12.57 19.32
C PRO A 293 -17.99 13.68 19.34
N ALA A 294 -17.60 14.89 18.96
CA ALA A 294 -18.49 16.06 18.92
C ALA A 294 -19.14 16.30 17.56
N ASP A 295 -18.58 15.76 16.48
CA ASP A 295 -19.09 15.97 15.12
C ASP A 295 -20.42 15.22 14.91
N LYS A 296 -21.45 15.95 14.47
CA LYS A 296 -22.82 15.42 14.31
C LYS A 296 -22.91 14.32 13.25
N ASN A 297 -22.16 14.43 12.15
CA ASN A 297 -22.16 13.43 11.10
C ASN A 297 -21.51 12.14 11.59
N LEU A 298 -20.39 12.26 12.31
CA LEU A 298 -19.72 11.11 12.92
C LEU A 298 -20.59 10.41 13.97
N VAL A 299 -21.28 11.18 14.83
CA VAL A 299 -22.23 10.63 15.81
C VAL A 299 -23.40 9.92 15.12
N SER A 300 -23.93 10.49 14.04
CA SER A 300 -24.98 9.86 13.22
C SER A 300 -24.50 8.55 12.57
N TYR A 301 -23.30 8.56 11.99
CA TYR A 301 -22.66 7.38 11.39
C TYR A 301 -22.51 6.23 12.41
N LEU A 302 -22.01 6.54 13.60
CA LEU A 302 -21.87 5.58 14.70
C LEU A 302 -23.24 5.06 15.15
N SER A 303 -24.23 5.94 15.30
CA SER A 303 -25.61 5.54 15.66
C SER A 303 -26.21 4.55 14.66
N ASN A 304 -25.83 4.64 13.39
CA ASN A 304 -26.27 3.77 12.29
C ASN A 304 -25.40 2.53 12.06
N GLY A 305 -24.49 2.19 12.99
CA GLY A 305 -23.68 0.97 12.90
C GLY A 305 -22.27 1.14 12.35
N GLY A 306 -21.85 2.37 12.08
CA GLY A 306 -20.50 2.71 11.64
C GLY A 306 -19.42 2.38 12.67
N THR A 307 -18.17 2.27 12.22
CA THR A 307 -17.01 2.09 13.11
C THR A 307 -16.02 3.23 12.93
N ALA A 308 -15.62 3.86 14.03
CA ALA A 308 -14.69 4.97 13.99
C ALA A 308 -13.51 4.82 14.96
N VAL A 309 -12.33 5.24 14.52
CA VAL A 309 -11.12 5.35 15.34
C VAL A 309 -10.85 6.82 15.61
N ILE A 310 -10.94 7.23 16.86
CA ILE A 310 -10.55 8.56 17.31
C ILE A 310 -9.07 8.50 17.67
N ILE A 311 -8.23 9.05 16.79
CA ILE A 311 -6.80 9.18 17.04
C ILE A 311 -6.59 10.56 17.66
N GLY A 312 -6.29 10.60 18.96
CA GLY A 312 -6.33 11.85 19.71
C GLY A 312 -5.42 11.89 20.92
N LYS A 313 -5.34 13.07 21.55
CA LYS A 313 -4.75 13.20 22.87
C LYS A 313 -5.79 12.92 23.93
N GLY A 314 -5.42 12.10 24.91
CA GLY A 314 -6.24 11.87 26.09
C GLY A 314 -6.08 12.95 27.16
N SER A 315 -6.99 12.95 28.13
CA SER A 315 -6.99 13.85 29.29
C SER A 315 -5.91 13.52 30.33
N ASN A 316 -5.30 12.34 30.26
CA ASN A 316 -4.25 11.88 31.18
C ASN A 316 -2.93 11.68 30.44
N LEU A 317 -1.80 11.77 31.14
CA LEU A 317 -0.47 11.59 30.59
C LEU A 317 0.37 10.73 31.54
N SER A 318 0.93 9.63 31.03
CA SER A 318 1.79 8.75 31.81
C SER A 318 3.02 8.35 31.01
N PHE A 319 4.15 8.16 31.70
CA PHE A 319 5.30 7.49 31.12
C PHE A 319 5.03 5.98 31.05
N VAL A 320 5.19 5.40 29.86
CA VAL A 320 4.90 3.99 29.58
C VAL A 320 6.19 3.30 29.17
N ASP A 321 6.66 2.36 29.99
CA ASP A 321 7.85 1.54 29.72
C ASP A 321 7.60 0.56 28.58
N TYR A 322 6.51 -0.19 28.71
CA TYR A 322 6.06 -1.19 27.77
C TYR A 322 4.54 -1.24 27.74
N MET A 323 3.99 -1.93 26.74
CA MET A 323 2.57 -2.23 26.64
C MET A 323 2.34 -3.71 26.36
N THR A 324 1.15 -4.19 26.71
CA THR A 324 0.65 -5.51 26.35
C THR A 324 -0.55 -5.37 25.44
N VAL A 325 -0.72 -6.32 24.53
CA VAL A 325 -1.76 -6.31 23.49
C VAL A 325 -2.73 -7.45 23.77
N SER A 326 -4.03 -7.17 23.67
CA SER A 326 -5.09 -8.17 23.82
C SER A 326 -5.07 -9.19 22.69
N ASP A 327 -5.35 -10.46 22.99
CA ASP A 327 -5.50 -11.55 22.02
C ASP A 327 -6.57 -11.29 20.95
N GLU A 328 -7.54 -10.42 21.24
CA GLU A 328 -8.52 -9.99 20.23
C GLU A 328 -7.86 -9.14 19.13
N VAL A 329 -6.89 -8.30 19.50
CA VAL A 329 -6.20 -7.44 18.55
C VAL A 329 -5.31 -8.28 17.65
N PHE A 330 -4.58 -9.26 18.18
CA PHE A 330 -3.78 -10.17 17.37
C PHE A 330 -3.39 -11.39 18.22
N PRO A 331 -3.19 -12.59 17.63
CA PRO A 331 -2.57 -13.70 18.34
C PRO A 331 -1.18 -13.29 18.83
N VAL A 332 -1.00 -13.13 20.14
CA VAL A 332 0.28 -12.78 20.75
C VAL A 332 0.60 -13.75 21.88
N PRO A 333 1.88 -14.11 22.10
CA PRO A 333 2.26 -14.88 23.28
C PRO A 333 1.81 -14.19 24.57
N ALA A 334 1.28 -14.99 25.51
CA ALA A 334 0.85 -14.48 26.80
C ALA A 334 1.96 -13.69 27.50
N ASN A 335 1.62 -12.51 28.01
CA ASN A 335 2.51 -11.58 28.70
C ASN A 335 3.65 -10.99 27.85
N LEU A 336 3.64 -11.14 26.52
CA LEU A 336 4.63 -10.49 25.66
C LEU A 336 4.54 -8.96 25.81
N LYS A 337 5.67 -8.32 26.09
CA LYS A 337 5.76 -6.87 26.24
C LYS A 337 6.32 -6.23 24.98
N PHE A 338 5.66 -5.17 24.52
CA PHE A 338 6.17 -4.31 23.46
C PHE A 338 6.80 -3.08 24.11
N ASN A 339 8.11 -2.89 23.93
CA ASN A 339 8.85 -1.79 24.55
C ASN A 339 8.48 -0.44 23.92
N VAL A 340 8.04 0.51 24.75
CA VAL A 340 7.51 1.81 24.29
C VAL A 340 8.38 2.98 24.76
N LYS A 341 8.74 3.03 26.05
CA LYS A 341 9.61 4.03 26.70
C LYS A 341 9.33 5.48 26.31
N LYS A 342 8.07 5.91 26.37
CA LYS A 342 7.66 7.30 26.07
C LYS A 342 6.45 7.73 26.89
N ASN A 343 6.25 9.04 26.97
CA ASN A 343 5.00 9.59 27.51
C ASN A 343 3.86 9.38 26.50
N ILE A 344 2.74 8.82 26.96
CA ILE A 344 1.55 8.57 26.16
C ILE A 344 0.37 9.28 26.81
N SER A 345 -0.36 10.07 26.01
CA SER A 345 -1.63 10.62 26.46
C SER A 345 -2.72 9.58 26.30
N TRP A 346 -3.54 9.36 27.32
CA TRP A 346 -4.57 8.32 27.31
C TRP A 346 -5.88 8.85 27.89
N GLU A 347 -6.98 8.37 27.33
CA GLU A 347 -8.32 8.74 27.77
C GLU A 347 -8.88 7.63 28.63
N LYS A 348 -9.47 8.00 29.78
CA LYS A 348 -10.04 7.00 30.68
C LYS A 348 -11.21 6.31 29.97
N PRO A 349 -11.21 4.97 29.84
CA PRO A 349 -12.32 4.29 29.20
C PRO A 349 -13.61 4.50 30.00
N PRO A 350 -14.75 4.75 29.32
CA PRO A 350 -16.05 4.65 29.96
C PRO A 350 -16.31 3.24 30.52
N GLN A 351 -17.36 3.12 31.33
CA GLN A 351 -17.78 1.81 31.86
C GLN A 351 -18.19 0.87 30.71
N ASN A 352 -17.80 -0.41 30.82
CA ASN A 352 -18.02 -1.46 29.82
C ASN A 352 -17.21 -1.34 28.51
N SER A 353 -16.23 -0.43 28.44
CA SER A 353 -15.26 -0.45 27.34
C SER A 353 -14.45 -1.75 27.34
N LYS A 354 -14.08 -2.17 26.14
CA LYS A 354 -13.16 -3.26 25.91
C LYS A 354 -11.74 -2.73 25.77
N VAL A 355 -10.82 -3.20 26.60
CA VAL A 355 -9.41 -2.80 26.54
C VAL A 355 -8.68 -3.62 25.49
N LEU A 356 -8.00 -2.94 24.57
CA LEU A 356 -7.27 -3.52 23.45
C LEU A 356 -5.75 -3.49 23.68
N VAL A 357 -5.26 -2.43 24.34
CA VAL A 357 -3.84 -2.26 24.69
C VAL A 357 -3.74 -1.71 26.11
N THR A 358 -2.89 -2.34 26.93
CA THR A 358 -2.68 -1.96 28.34
C THR A 358 -1.25 -1.50 28.57
N SER A 359 -1.06 -0.39 29.30
CA SER A 359 0.26 0.14 29.66
C SER A 359 0.95 -0.70 30.74
N SER A 360 2.25 -0.48 30.92
CA SER A 360 3.04 -1.03 32.04
C SER A 360 2.50 -0.66 33.43
N ASN A 361 1.72 0.42 33.52
CA ASN A 361 1.12 0.91 34.77
C ASN A 361 -0.32 0.40 34.96
N GLY A 362 -0.83 -0.44 34.06
CA GLY A 362 -2.20 -0.97 34.09
C GLY A 362 -3.25 -0.05 33.48
N GLU A 363 -2.85 1.00 32.75
CA GLU A 363 -3.79 1.94 32.13
C GLU A 363 -4.28 1.40 30.78
N ALA A 364 -5.55 1.60 30.45
CA ALA A 364 -6.11 1.26 29.15
C ALA A 364 -5.70 2.33 28.11
N LEU A 365 -4.66 2.05 27.33
CA LEU A 365 -4.14 2.97 26.32
C LEU A 365 -5.06 3.02 25.09
N VAL A 366 -5.44 1.85 24.59
CA VAL A 366 -6.36 1.70 23.45
C VAL A 366 -7.54 0.88 23.92
N TRP A 367 -8.75 1.35 23.62
CA TRP A 367 -9.98 0.68 24.01
C TRP A 367 -11.09 0.98 23.01
N SER A 368 -12.10 0.12 22.97
CA SER A 368 -13.30 0.29 22.17
C SER A 368 -14.56 0.28 23.03
N ILE A 369 -15.61 0.94 22.55
CA ILE A 369 -16.92 0.93 23.19
C ILE A 369 -18.03 0.97 22.14
N PRO A 370 -19.14 0.24 22.33
CA PRO A 370 -20.35 0.44 21.53
C PRO A 370 -20.89 1.87 21.72
N LEU A 371 -21.25 2.54 20.63
CA LEU A 371 -21.96 3.82 20.66
C LEU A 371 -23.12 3.76 19.67
N GLY A 372 -24.36 3.74 20.17
CA GLY A 372 -25.53 3.40 19.36
C GLY A 372 -25.41 1.96 18.84
N ASN A 373 -25.61 1.76 17.53
CA ASN A 373 -25.40 0.46 16.88
C ASN A 373 -23.96 0.23 16.40
N GLY A 374 -23.10 1.24 16.50
CA GLY A 374 -21.73 1.25 15.98
C GLY A 374 -20.68 1.07 17.07
N THR A 375 -19.41 1.28 16.70
CA THR A 375 -18.26 1.13 17.60
C THR A 375 -17.30 2.30 17.49
N VAL A 376 -16.88 2.83 18.64
CA VAL A 376 -15.82 3.84 18.73
C VAL A 376 -14.58 3.21 19.35
N ILE A 377 -13.42 3.51 18.78
CA ILE A 377 -12.11 3.17 19.33
C ILE A 377 -11.38 4.46 19.67
N PHE A 378 -10.83 4.55 20.88
CA PHE A 378 -9.85 5.58 21.20
C PHE A 378 -8.45 5.04 20.98
N TYR A 379 -7.61 5.78 20.24
CA TYR A 379 -6.22 5.44 19.97
C TYR A 379 -5.30 6.64 20.27
N PRO A 380 -4.32 6.52 21.17
CA PRO A 380 -3.38 7.60 21.48
C PRO A 380 -2.60 8.06 20.26
N ILE A 381 -2.59 9.37 20.00
CA ILE A 381 -1.86 9.94 18.86
C ILE A 381 -0.35 9.65 18.92
N GLU A 382 0.24 9.55 20.12
CA GLU A 382 1.66 9.22 20.30
C GLU A 382 2.01 7.79 19.85
N LEU A 383 1.03 6.89 19.75
CA LEU A 383 1.22 5.53 19.24
C LEU A 383 1.13 5.44 17.71
N VAL A 384 0.83 6.54 17.00
CA VAL A 384 0.88 6.59 15.53
C VAL A 384 2.33 6.80 15.11
N SER A 385 3.06 5.69 14.98
CA SER A 385 4.46 5.68 14.56
C SER A 385 4.79 4.47 13.71
N LYS A 386 5.93 4.52 13.00
CA LYS A 386 6.40 3.46 12.10
C LYS A 386 6.37 2.06 12.73
N THR A 387 6.82 1.96 13.98
CA THR A 387 6.88 0.72 14.76
C THR A 387 5.50 0.12 15.05
N TYR A 388 4.46 0.94 15.16
CA TYR A 388 3.12 0.55 15.62
C TYR A 388 2.04 0.67 14.55
N ARG A 389 2.41 0.84 13.27
CA ARG A 389 1.45 0.91 12.14
C ARG A 389 0.53 -0.31 12.12
N GLY A 390 1.09 -1.51 12.26
CA GLY A 390 0.33 -2.75 12.35
C GLY A 390 -0.60 -2.79 13.55
N LEU A 391 -0.14 -2.35 14.73
CA LEU A 391 -0.99 -2.32 15.94
C LEU A 391 -2.20 -1.40 15.76
N LEU A 392 -2.02 -0.23 15.14
CA LEU A 392 -3.12 0.68 14.79
C LEU A 392 -4.14 0.00 13.88
N MET A 393 -3.69 -0.61 12.79
CA MET A 393 -4.59 -1.25 11.84
C MET A 393 -5.29 -2.47 12.45
N GLN A 394 -4.57 -3.35 13.17
CA GLN A 394 -5.18 -4.51 13.81
C GLN A 394 -6.16 -4.12 14.93
N SER A 395 -5.87 -3.03 15.67
CA SER A 395 -6.80 -2.49 16.67
C SER A 395 -8.10 -2.02 16.01
N ALA A 396 -8.03 -1.40 14.83
CA ALA A 396 -9.22 -0.97 14.09
C ALA A 396 -9.99 -2.15 13.47
N LEU A 397 -9.29 -3.01 12.73
CA LEU A 397 -9.89 -4.12 11.98
C LEU A 397 -10.51 -5.18 12.90
N SER A 398 -9.96 -5.39 14.10
CA SER A 398 -10.53 -6.32 15.09
C SER A 398 -11.93 -5.95 15.59
N GLN A 399 -12.31 -4.67 15.45
CA GLN A 399 -13.60 -4.16 15.91
C GLN A 399 -14.70 -4.20 14.84
N LEU A 400 -14.33 -4.44 13.58
CA LEU A 400 -15.30 -4.63 12.51
C LEU A 400 -15.97 -6.00 12.63
N LYS A 401 -17.21 -6.11 12.16
CA LYS A 401 -17.93 -7.40 12.09
C LYS A 401 -17.22 -8.39 11.17
N VAL A 402 -16.70 -7.88 10.05
CA VAL A 402 -15.92 -8.61 9.07
C VAL A 402 -14.86 -7.70 8.46
N SER A 403 -13.65 -8.20 8.27
CA SER A 403 -12.55 -7.50 7.57
C SER A 403 -11.60 -8.51 6.95
N ILE A 404 -11.04 -8.21 5.77
CA ILE A 404 -10.06 -9.08 5.11
C ILE A 404 -8.85 -8.28 4.64
N GLN A 405 -7.68 -8.51 5.23
CA GLN A 405 -6.45 -7.80 4.90
C GLN A 405 -5.49 -8.73 4.14
N PRO A 406 -4.98 -8.35 2.96
CA PRO A 406 -3.92 -9.09 2.27
C PRO A 406 -2.62 -9.13 3.10
N ILE A 407 -1.91 -10.25 3.03
CA ILE A 407 -0.62 -10.44 3.69
C ILE A 407 0.40 -11.13 2.77
N VAL A 408 1.68 -10.94 3.06
CA VAL A 408 2.80 -11.52 2.28
C VAL A 408 2.96 -13.03 2.54
N ASN A 409 2.85 -13.46 3.80
CA ASN A 409 3.06 -14.85 4.24
C ASN A 409 4.37 -15.50 3.78
N SER A 410 5.45 -14.72 3.78
CA SER A 410 6.81 -15.17 3.48
C SER A 410 7.78 -14.48 4.41
N TRP A 411 8.69 -15.20 5.06
CA TRP A 411 9.78 -14.60 5.83
C TRP A 411 11.11 -15.20 5.41
N SER A 412 12.19 -14.42 5.52
CA SER A 412 13.54 -14.90 5.22
C SER A 412 14.52 -14.61 6.35
N MET A 413 15.57 -15.44 6.42
CA MET A 413 16.61 -15.36 7.43
C MET A 413 17.97 -15.19 6.78
N HIS A 414 18.59 -14.05 7.07
CA HIS A 414 19.86 -13.61 6.51
C HIS A 414 20.98 -13.91 7.51
N LEU A 415 22.01 -14.61 7.03
CA LEU A 415 23.28 -14.78 7.73
C LEU A 415 24.23 -13.75 7.12
N ASP A 416 24.18 -12.56 7.69
CA ASP A 416 24.92 -11.40 7.23
C ASP A 416 26.39 -11.57 7.65
N ASP A 417 27.32 -11.12 6.82
CA ASP A 417 28.76 -11.42 6.95
C ASP A 417 29.05 -12.92 7.08
N PHE A 418 28.44 -13.73 6.21
CA PHE A 418 28.78 -15.15 6.13
C PHE A 418 28.71 -15.68 4.69
N PRO A 419 29.72 -16.42 4.21
CA PRO A 419 31.04 -16.61 4.81
C PRO A 419 31.85 -15.31 4.91
N LEU A 420 32.70 -15.18 5.91
CA LEU A 420 33.52 -13.99 6.18
C LEU A 420 35.03 -14.27 6.24
N PRO A 421 35.88 -13.28 5.91
CA PRO A 421 37.30 -13.32 6.23
C PRO A 421 37.53 -13.42 7.74
N ALA A 422 38.34 -14.40 8.16
CA ALA A 422 38.75 -14.58 9.54
C ALA A 422 40.28 -14.42 9.70
N TYR A 423 40.73 -14.10 10.90
CA TYR A 423 42.12 -13.66 11.15
C TYR A 423 42.88 -14.53 12.16
N LYS A 424 42.34 -15.71 12.51
CA LYS A 424 42.93 -16.65 13.49
C LYS A 424 43.22 -15.99 14.84
N ARG A 425 42.34 -15.08 15.27
CA ARG A 425 42.51 -14.34 16.53
C ARG A 425 41.91 -15.11 17.68
N LYS A 426 42.56 -15.07 18.82
CA LYS A 426 42.00 -15.52 20.09
C LYS A 426 41.17 -14.37 20.68
N ILE A 427 39.87 -14.57 20.79
CA ILE A 427 38.93 -13.59 21.36
C ILE A 427 38.50 -14.09 22.74
N ASP A 428 38.55 -13.23 23.75
CA ASP A 428 38.32 -13.60 25.15
C ASP A 428 36.97 -14.29 25.38
N ILE A 429 35.89 -13.85 24.73
CA ILE A 429 34.57 -14.49 24.93
C ILE A 429 34.50 -15.89 24.30
N ILE A 430 35.13 -16.08 23.14
CA ILE A 430 35.22 -17.38 22.48
C ILE A 430 36.06 -18.33 23.35
N THR A 431 37.23 -17.85 23.79
CA THR A 431 38.18 -18.71 24.52
C THR A 431 37.70 -19.09 25.91
N ARG A 432 36.95 -18.21 26.59
CA ARG A 432 36.30 -18.52 27.87
C ARG A 432 35.26 -19.64 27.77
N GLU A 433 34.57 -19.75 26.64
CA GLU A 433 33.50 -20.75 26.45
C GLU A 433 33.99 -22.05 25.81
N PHE A 434 34.88 -21.96 24.82
CA PHE A 434 35.29 -23.10 23.98
C PHE A 434 36.76 -23.51 24.15
N GLY A 435 37.49 -22.89 25.07
CA GLY A 435 38.91 -23.17 25.29
C GLY A 435 39.81 -22.50 24.24
N ASP A 436 40.99 -23.05 24.00
CA ASP A 436 42.04 -22.37 23.22
C ASP A 436 41.82 -22.43 21.69
N ILE A 437 40.72 -21.84 21.21
CA ILE A 437 40.37 -21.77 19.78
C ILE A 437 40.37 -20.33 19.27
N THR A 438 40.43 -20.19 17.95
CA THR A 438 40.40 -18.92 17.23
C THR A 438 39.00 -18.53 16.74
N ASP A 439 38.84 -17.26 16.33
CA ASP A 439 37.64 -16.75 15.67
C ASP A 439 37.24 -17.57 14.43
N ASN A 440 38.21 -17.95 13.60
CA ASN A 440 38.00 -18.83 12.46
C ASN A 440 37.41 -20.20 12.84
N GLU A 441 37.99 -20.84 13.86
CA GLU A 441 37.49 -22.15 14.34
C GLU A 441 36.09 -22.00 14.94
N PHE A 442 35.81 -20.91 15.63
CA PHE A 442 34.45 -20.62 16.11
C PHE A 442 33.46 -20.49 14.96
N TYR A 443 33.71 -19.64 13.95
CA TYR A 443 32.75 -19.41 12.87
C TYR A 443 32.43 -20.69 12.09
N TYR A 444 33.46 -21.45 11.71
CA TYR A 444 33.29 -22.54 10.75
C TYR A 444 33.14 -23.92 11.40
N ASN A 445 33.65 -24.14 12.63
CA ASN A 445 33.57 -25.43 13.32
C ASN A 445 32.52 -25.45 14.45
N ILE A 446 32.01 -24.29 14.89
CA ILE A 446 31.01 -24.20 15.96
C ILE A 446 29.74 -23.50 15.46
N TRP A 447 29.85 -22.22 15.10
CA TRP A 447 28.71 -21.39 14.72
C TRP A 447 27.98 -21.96 13.50
N TRP A 448 28.67 -22.19 12.38
CA TRP A 448 28.04 -22.67 11.15
C TRP A 448 27.39 -24.06 11.30
N PRO A 449 28.03 -25.08 11.91
CA PRO A 449 27.38 -26.34 12.23
C PRO A 449 26.12 -26.19 13.10
N MET A 450 26.14 -25.31 14.10
CA MET A 450 24.97 -25.06 14.96
C MET A 450 23.85 -24.31 14.24
N MET A 451 24.17 -23.41 13.31
CA MET A 451 23.17 -22.78 12.44
C MET A 451 22.54 -23.81 11.49
N LYS A 452 23.33 -24.71 10.89
CA LYS A 452 22.79 -25.84 10.10
C LYS A 452 21.89 -26.75 10.92
N GLN A 453 22.18 -26.93 12.21
CA GLN A 453 21.29 -27.66 13.13
C GLN A 453 19.94 -26.95 13.30
N LEU A 454 19.92 -25.63 13.51
CA LEU A 454 18.67 -24.86 13.58
C LEU A 454 17.89 -24.92 12.27
N SER A 455 18.58 -24.84 11.13
CA SER A 455 17.95 -25.00 9.82
C SER A 455 17.24 -26.34 9.68
N LYS A 456 17.86 -27.45 10.13
CA LYS A 456 17.21 -28.77 10.13
C LYS A 456 16.04 -28.85 11.12
N GLU A 457 16.20 -28.29 12.31
CA GLU A 457 15.19 -28.32 13.37
C GLU A 457 13.92 -27.53 12.98
N PHE A 458 14.08 -26.36 12.37
CA PHE A 458 12.98 -25.45 12.04
C PHE A 458 12.69 -25.35 10.53
N SER A 459 13.30 -26.20 9.71
CA SER A 459 13.17 -26.20 8.25
C SER A 459 13.47 -24.84 7.59
N ILE A 460 14.54 -24.18 8.02
CA ILE A 460 14.92 -22.83 7.55
C ILE A 460 15.86 -22.94 6.34
N LYS A 461 15.53 -22.25 5.25
CA LYS A 461 16.41 -21.91 4.14
C LYS A 461 17.10 -20.57 4.43
N TYR A 462 18.39 -20.60 4.74
CA TYR A 462 19.18 -19.39 4.91
C TYR A 462 19.49 -18.70 3.59
N THR A 463 19.61 -17.37 3.67
CA THR A 463 20.32 -16.55 2.69
C THR A 463 21.61 -16.06 3.35
N THR A 464 22.75 -16.57 2.91
CA THR A 464 24.06 -16.14 3.40
C THR A 464 24.53 -14.93 2.61
N ILE A 465 24.99 -13.87 3.27
CA ILE A 465 25.39 -12.64 2.59
C ILE A 465 26.91 -12.55 2.62
N PHE A 466 27.51 -12.87 1.48
CA PHE A 466 28.95 -13.04 1.35
C PHE A 466 29.67 -11.70 1.28
N VAL A 467 30.71 -11.58 2.10
CA VAL A 467 31.68 -10.49 2.09
C VAL A 467 33.06 -11.04 1.77
N ALA A 468 33.74 -10.45 0.79
CA ALA A 468 35.03 -10.96 0.33
C ALA A 468 36.23 -10.38 1.09
N ASN A 469 36.07 -9.21 1.72
CA ASN A 469 37.17 -8.44 2.30
C ASN A 469 36.68 -7.48 3.41
N TYR A 470 37.55 -7.02 4.30
CA TYR A 470 37.29 -5.92 5.25
C TYR A 470 38.33 -4.78 5.18
N ASN A 471 39.13 -4.70 4.11
CA ASN A 471 40.24 -3.74 3.97
C ASN A 471 39.85 -2.25 3.88
N ALA A 472 38.56 -1.92 3.83
CA ALA A 472 38.03 -0.55 3.71
C ALA A 472 38.58 0.29 2.53
N SER A 473 39.22 -0.34 1.53
CA SER A 473 39.79 0.38 0.39
C SER A 473 38.73 0.83 -0.62
N VAL A 474 38.66 2.14 -0.88
CA VAL A 474 37.75 2.77 -1.88
C VAL A 474 38.49 3.30 -3.12
N THR A 475 39.79 3.01 -3.22
CA THR A 475 40.67 3.40 -4.34
C THR A 475 41.55 2.23 -4.75
N TRP A 476 41.93 2.16 -6.02
CA TRP A 476 42.86 1.15 -6.50
C TRP A 476 44.19 1.18 -5.71
N PRO A 477 44.83 0.04 -5.41
CA PRO A 477 44.49 -1.34 -5.80
C PRO A 477 43.42 -2.02 -4.95
N PHE A 478 42.57 -2.82 -5.61
CA PHE A 478 41.59 -3.70 -4.97
C PHE A 478 42.14 -5.14 -4.91
N SER A 479 42.15 -5.76 -3.74
CA SER A 479 42.74 -7.08 -3.46
C SER A 479 41.69 -8.02 -2.86
N PHE A 480 41.83 -9.32 -3.16
CA PHE A 480 41.03 -10.39 -2.56
C PHE A 480 41.86 -11.28 -1.64
N GLN A 481 43.00 -10.79 -1.14
CA GLN A 481 43.90 -11.58 -0.30
C GLN A 481 43.23 -12.03 1.02
N GLU A 482 42.36 -11.21 1.62
CA GLU A 482 41.71 -11.58 2.88
C GLU A 482 40.81 -12.82 2.75
N TYR A 483 40.22 -13.03 1.56
CA TYR A 483 39.45 -14.23 1.24
C TYR A 483 40.29 -15.52 1.36
N THR A 484 41.61 -15.43 1.18
CA THR A 484 42.52 -16.58 1.26
C THR A 484 43.23 -16.70 2.61
N ASN A 485 42.89 -15.85 3.61
CA ASN A 485 43.47 -15.91 4.96
C ASN A 485 43.27 -17.29 5.61
N THR A 486 42.13 -17.93 5.33
CA THR A 486 41.73 -19.21 5.89
C THR A 486 41.08 -20.09 4.82
N PRO A 487 41.41 -21.39 4.73
CA PRO A 487 40.78 -22.28 3.76
C PRO A 487 39.31 -22.56 4.09
N GLU A 488 38.86 -22.34 5.32
CA GLU A 488 37.49 -22.59 5.77
C GLU A 488 36.45 -21.73 5.05
N GLN A 489 36.75 -20.45 4.78
CA GLN A 489 35.83 -19.57 4.05
C GLN A 489 35.52 -20.12 2.66
N MET A 490 36.55 -20.55 1.91
CA MET A 490 36.38 -21.16 0.60
C MET A 490 35.59 -22.47 0.68
N ARG A 491 35.87 -23.34 1.67
CA ARG A 491 35.13 -24.59 1.86
C ARG A 491 33.65 -24.34 2.17
N ALA A 492 33.36 -23.37 3.04
CA ALA A 492 31.98 -22.99 3.37
C ALA A 492 31.23 -22.47 2.14
N LEU A 493 31.90 -21.67 1.31
CA LEU A 493 31.31 -21.13 0.09
C LEU A 493 31.04 -22.22 -0.96
N GLN A 494 31.96 -23.19 -1.10
CA GLN A 494 31.74 -24.39 -1.92
C GLN A 494 30.61 -25.27 -1.39
N GLU A 495 30.52 -25.45 -0.06
CA GLU A 495 29.40 -26.15 0.57
C GLU A 495 28.08 -25.47 0.22
N LEU A 496 28.01 -24.14 0.34
CA LEU A 496 26.82 -23.35 0.07
C LEU A 496 26.32 -23.48 -1.37
N ILE A 497 27.22 -23.46 -2.37
CA ILE A 497 26.87 -23.67 -3.79
C ILE A 497 26.16 -25.02 -4.01
N SER A 498 26.56 -26.05 -3.28
CA SER A 498 25.99 -27.39 -3.38
C SER A 498 24.77 -27.61 -2.48
N SER A 499 24.34 -26.59 -1.73
CA SER A 499 23.28 -26.67 -0.74
C SER A 499 21.96 -26.06 -1.24
N SER A 500 20.93 -26.15 -0.40
CA SER A 500 19.65 -25.45 -0.63
C SER A 500 19.64 -24.01 -0.08
N TYR A 501 20.78 -23.50 0.40
CA TYR A 501 20.92 -22.14 0.91
C TYR A 501 21.26 -21.17 -0.24
N GLU A 502 20.82 -19.93 -0.10
CA GLU A 502 21.11 -18.87 -1.08
C GLU A 502 22.38 -18.12 -0.71
N ILE A 503 23.17 -17.70 -1.71
CA ILE A 503 24.32 -16.82 -1.53
C ILE A 503 23.96 -15.45 -2.13
N GLY A 504 23.94 -14.41 -1.29
CA GLY A 504 23.81 -13.00 -1.66
C GLY A 504 25.13 -12.24 -1.48
N LEU A 505 25.13 -10.95 -1.82
CA LEU A 505 26.31 -10.08 -1.77
C LEU A 505 26.23 -9.05 -0.64
N HIS A 506 27.31 -8.87 0.12
CA HIS A 506 27.44 -7.84 1.17
C HIS A 506 28.47 -6.76 0.80
N GLY A 507 28.51 -6.40 -0.50
CA GLY A 507 29.57 -5.57 -1.06
C GLY A 507 30.93 -6.28 -1.15
N TYR A 508 31.94 -5.55 -1.61
CA TYR A 508 33.30 -6.06 -1.76
C TYR A 508 34.09 -6.05 -0.45
N ASN A 509 34.04 -4.94 0.30
CA ASN A 509 34.86 -4.69 1.48
C ASN A 509 34.09 -4.13 2.69
N HIS A 510 32.78 -4.38 2.77
CA HIS A 510 31.89 -3.87 3.82
C HIS A 510 31.79 -2.33 3.90
N ILE A 511 32.17 -1.60 2.84
CA ILE A 511 31.93 -0.15 2.71
C ILE A 511 30.62 0.11 1.97
N HIS A 512 29.83 1.06 2.49
CA HIS A 512 28.49 1.37 1.99
C HIS A 512 28.61 1.95 0.59
N LEU A 513 27.73 1.53 -0.32
CA LEU A 513 27.72 2.04 -1.68
C LEU A 513 26.99 3.38 -1.71
N THR A 514 27.70 4.43 -1.33
CA THR A 514 27.18 5.81 -1.33
C THR A 514 28.10 6.73 -2.11
N GLN A 515 27.54 7.83 -2.60
CA GLN A 515 28.29 8.87 -3.30
C GLN A 515 29.33 9.55 -2.37
N GLU A 516 29.07 9.55 -1.06
CA GLU A 516 30.01 10.04 -0.04
C GLU A 516 31.28 9.17 0.02
N ASN A 517 31.12 7.85 0.01
CA ASN A 517 32.23 6.92 0.19
C ASN A 517 32.97 6.61 -1.11
N TRP A 518 32.28 6.67 -2.26
CA TRP A 518 32.82 6.20 -3.53
C TRP A 518 32.79 7.25 -4.63
N LYS A 519 33.91 7.38 -5.35
CA LYS A 519 33.92 7.95 -6.69
C LYS A 519 33.33 6.96 -7.69
N GLN A 520 32.57 7.44 -8.67
CA GLN A 520 31.91 6.60 -9.68
C GLN A 520 32.87 5.61 -10.36
N GLU A 521 34.03 6.08 -10.83
CA GLU A 521 35.02 5.24 -11.50
C GLU A 521 35.55 4.11 -10.61
N ASN A 522 35.77 4.40 -9.31
CA ASN A 522 36.25 3.41 -8.35
C ASN A 522 35.18 2.38 -8.02
N LEU A 523 33.92 2.83 -7.81
CA LEU A 523 32.81 1.94 -7.53
C LEU A 523 32.55 0.99 -8.71
N GLU A 524 32.54 1.53 -9.92
CA GLU A 524 32.36 0.72 -11.12
C GLU A 524 33.50 -0.30 -11.27
N THR A 525 34.74 0.13 -11.05
CA THR A 525 35.91 -0.73 -11.16
C THR A 525 35.86 -1.85 -10.13
N VAL A 526 35.60 -1.54 -8.86
CA VAL A 526 35.59 -2.56 -7.80
C VAL A 526 34.46 -3.56 -7.98
N LEU A 527 33.27 -3.12 -8.41
CA LEU A 527 32.14 -4.03 -8.65
C LEU A 527 32.38 -4.93 -9.87
N LYS A 528 33.02 -4.44 -10.95
CA LYS A 528 33.42 -5.27 -12.10
C LYS A 528 34.48 -6.30 -11.71
N LEU A 529 35.46 -5.90 -10.89
CA LEU A 529 36.47 -6.82 -10.35
C LEU A 529 35.81 -7.86 -9.43
N TYR A 530 34.88 -7.43 -8.58
CA TYR A 530 34.16 -8.33 -7.69
C TYR A 530 33.32 -9.34 -8.46
N LYS A 531 32.60 -8.92 -9.51
CA LYS A 531 31.88 -9.81 -10.42
C LYS A 531 32.81 -10.85 -11.06
N THR A 532 34.00 -10.43 -11.49
CA THR A 532 35.01 -11.34 -12.08
C THR A 532 35.55 -12.32 -11.05
N PHE A 533 35.83 -11.85 -9.83
CA PHE A 533 36.27 -12.68 -8.71
C PHE A 533 35.21 -13.73 -8.36
N LEU A 534 33.94 -13.33 -8.23
CA LEU A 534 32.83 -14.25 -7.94
C LEU A 534 32.71 -15.32 -9.03
N LYS A 535 32.76 -14.93 -10.30
CA LYS A 535 32.75 -15.87 -11.44
C LYS A 535 33.88 -16.90 -11.33
N ASN A 536 35.11 -16.45 -11.07
CA ASN A 536 36.27 -17.33 -10.97
C ASN A 536 36.24 -18.25 -9.73
N THR A 537 35.55 -17.82 -8.67
CA THR A 537 35.52 -18.53 -7.38
C THR A 537 34.35 -19.48 -7.26
N LEU A 538 33.19 -19.09 -7.80
CA LEU A 538 31.90 -19.79 -7.67
C LEU A 538 31.42 -20.45 -8.95
N GLY A 539 32.07 -20.14 -10.07
CA GLY A 539 31.72 -20.65 -11.39
C GLY A 539 30.58 -19.86 -12.06
N ASP A 540 30.39 -20.16 -13.35
CA ASP A 540 29.50 -19.40 -14.24
C ASP A 540 28.01 -19.60 -13.92
N ASN A 541 27.66 -20.64 -13.17
CA ASN A 541 26.29 -20.96 -12.78
C ASN A 541 25.81 -20.12 -11.57
N TYR A 542 26.73 -19.51 -10.83
CA TYR A 542 26.35 -18.65 -9.71
C TYR A 542 25.84 -17.30 -10.21
N ILE A 543 24.60 -16.97 -9.85
CA ILE A 543 23.94 -15.71 -10.20
C ILE A 543 23.48 -15.04 -8.90
N PRO A 544 24.01 -13.85 -8.54
CA PRO A 544 23.55 -13.13 -7.36
C PRO A 544 22.20 -12.44 -7.63
N TYR A 545 21.18 -12.83 -6.88
CA TYR A 545 19.85 -12.19 -6.89
C TYR A 545 19.64 -11.21 -5.73
N VAL A 546 20.45 -11.33 -4.68
CA VAL A 546 20.29 -10.59 -3.42
C VAL A 546 21.55 -9.80 -3.13
N TYR A 547 21.37 -8.54 -2.74
CA TYR A 547 22.41 -7.71 -2.18
C TYR A 547 21.92 -7.12 -0.87
N VAL A 548 22.72 -7.17 0.19
CA VAL A 548 22.44 -6.46 1.45
C VAL A 548 23.46 -5.34 1.58
N ALA A 549 22.97 -4.14 1.84
CA ALA A 549 23.81 -2.98 1.98
C ALA A 549 24.64 -3.08 3.26
N PRO A 550 25.98 -2.90 3.22
CA PRO A 550 26.80 -2.84 4.42
C PRO A 550 26.28 -1.79 5.40
N ASN A 551 26.16 -2.17 6.67
CA ASN A 551 25.52 -1.37 7.72
C ASN A 551 24.10 -0.90 7.39
N ASN A 552 23.43 -1.54 6.43
CA ASN A 552 22.09 -1.22 5.92
C ASN A 552 21.99 0.13 5.19
N ILE A 553 23.10 0.63 4.62
CA ILE A 553 23.17 1.97 4.02
C ILE A 553 23.57 1.88 2.54
N ILE A 554 22.74 2.46 1.69
CA ILE A 554 22.96 2.62 0.25
C ILE A 554 22.14 3.82 -0.23
N ASP A 555 22.65 4.57 -1.20
CA ASP A 555 21.93 5.66 -1.84
C ASP A 555 21.59 5.35 -3.30
N SER A 556 20.83 6.23 -3.97
CA SER A 556 20.44 6.02 -5.37
C SER A 556 21.65 5.84 -6.29
N PHE A 557 22.75 6.59 -6.05
CA PHE A 557 24.00 6.45 -6.80
C PHE A 557 24.60 5.03 -6.66
N GLY A 558 24.60 4.49 -5.45
CA GLY A 558 25.00 3.12 -5.16
C GLY A 558 24.11 2.09 -5.83
N VAL A 559 22.78 2.24 -5.73
CA VAL A 559 21.80 1.34 -6.34
C VAL A 559 21.97 1.31 -7.86
N GLU A 560 22.01 2.47 -8.52
CA GLU A 560 22.14 2.57 -9.97
C GLU A 560 23.42 1.91 -10.48
N THR A 561 24.54 2.14 -9.80
CA THR A 561 25.83 1.53 -10.18
C THR A 561 25.85 0.03 -9.92
N LEU A 562 25.28 -0.42 -8.81
CA LEU A 562 25.14 -1.84 -8.46
C LEU A 562 24.31 -2.57 -9.53
N LEU A 563 23.10 -2.11 -9.83
CA LEU A 563 22.18 -2.76 -10.77
C LEU A 563 22.69 -2.76 -12.21
N ARG A 564 23.47 -1.75 -12.60
CA ARG A 564 24.12 -1.72 -13.91
C ARG A 564 25.17 -2.82 -14.08
N ILE A 565 25.89 -3.17 -13.02
CA ILE A 565 26.95 -4.20 -13.06
C ILE A 565 26.39 -5.59 -12.75
N PHE A 566 25.43 -5.65 -11.83
CA PHE A 566 24.71 -6.85 -11.39
C PHE A 566 23.21 -6.74 -11.70
N PRO A 567 22.81 -6.80 -12.99
CA PRO A 567 21.41 -6.64 -13.40
C PRO A 567 20.49 -7.79 -12.97
N SER A 568 21.08 -8.88 -12.45
CA SER A 568 20.38 -10.02 -11.87
C SER A 568 19.82 -9.75 -10.47
N ILE A 569 20.32 -8.73 -9.77
CA ILE A 569 19.83 -8.40 -8.43
C ILE A 569 18.35 -8.02 -8.51
N LYS A 570 17.54 -8.70 -7.70
CA LYS A 570 16.10 -8.49 -7.51
C LYS A 570 15.77 -7.98 -6.12
N VAL A 571 16.68 -8.14 -5.14
CA VAL A 571 16.45 -7.76 -3.75
C VAL A 571 17.60 -6.92 -3.22
N ILE A 572 17.27 -5.79 -2.60
CA ILE A 572 18.20 -4.95 -1.84
C ILE A 572 17.78 -4.93 -0.37
N GLY A 573 18.60 -5.52 0.49
CA GLY A 573 18.40 -5.53 1.94
C GLY A 573 18.95 -4.27 2.61
N THR A 574 18.13 -3.66 3.46
CA THR A 574 18.43 -2.45 4.26
C THR A 574 17.84 -2.60 5.67
N SER A 575 17.42 -1.51 6.33
CA SER A 575 16.85 -1.54 7.69
C SER A 575 15.56 -0.74 7.77
N TYR A 576 14.54 -1.31 8.44
CA TYR A 576 13.22 -0.69 8.57
C TYR A 576 13.22 0.47 9.58
N THR A 577 14.13 0.44 10.54
CA THR A 577 14.22 1.41 11.66
C THR A 577 15.45 2.31 11.56
N THR A 578 15.97 2.52 10.35
CA THR A 578 17.14 3.39 10.11
C THR A 578 16.81 4.87 10.32
N THR A 579 17.83 5.65 10.68
CA THR A 579 17.75 7.12 10.73
C THR A 579 17.95 7.76 9.36
N GLN A 580 18.65 7.06 8.46
CA GLN A 580 18.83 7.44 7.07
C GLN A 580 17.57 6.99 6.31
N LYS A 581 16.55 7.86 6.24
CA LYS A 581 15.18 7.58 5.73
C LYS A 581 15.08 7.12 4.26
N LEU A 582 16.18 6.71 3.64
CA LEU A 582 16.21 6.25 2.27
C LEU A 582 16.18 4.71 2.26
N PHE A 583 15.29 4.14 1.45
CA PHE A 583 15.11 2.69 1.33
C PHE A 583 14.79 2.01 2.68
N ASP A 584 14.05 2.69 3.55
CA ASP A 584 13.65 2.18 4.87
C ASP A 584 12.23 1.59 4.87
N GLU A 585 11.57 1.53 3.72
CA GLU A 585 10.24 0.96 3.51
C GLU A 585 10.31 -0.25 2.57
N PHE A 586 9.33 -1.13 2.64
CA PHE A 586 9.13 -2.14 1.59
C PHE A 586 8.58 -1.46 0.34
N GLU A 587 9.34 -1.48 -0.74
CA GLU A 587 8.99 -0.82 -2.00
C GLU A 587 9.64 -1.50 -3.21
N VAL A 588 9.07 -1.22 -4.39
CA VAL A 588 9.64 -1.65 -5.68
C VAL A 588 10.31 -0.45 -6.32
N ILE A 589 11.59 -0.59 -6.63
CA ILE A 589 12.41 0.41 -7.33
C ILE A 589 12.88 -0.16 -8.68
N HIS A 590 13.15 0.72 -9.64
CA HIS A 590 13.60 0.34 -10.99
C HIS A 590 12.72 -0.75 -11.63
N GLU A 591 11.40 -0.66 -11.41
CA GLU A 591 10.33 -1.54 -11.93
C GLU A 591 10.34 -3.02 -11.51
N LYS A 592 11.46 -3.54 -10.99
CA LYS A 592 11.65 -4.98 -10.72
C LYS A 592 12.45 -5.32 -9.47
N VAL A 593 13.04 -4.34 -8.77
CA VAL A 593 13.90 -4.58 -7.61
C VAL A 593 13.13 -4.25 -6.35
N VAL A 594 13.08 -5.20 -5.42
CA VAL A 594 12.42 -5.01 -4.12
C VAL A 594 13.44 -4.53 -3.09
N VAL A 595 13.14 -3.40 -2.47
CA VAL A 595 13.78 -3.00 -1.22
C VAL A 595 13.15 -3.81 -0.10
N MET A 596 13.97 -4.61 0.57
CA MET A 596 13.56 -5.54 1.62
C MET A 596 14.25 -5.17 2.93
N PRO A 597 13.72 -4.18 3.67
CA PRO A 597 14.34 -3.74 4.91
C PRO A 597 14.21 -4.81 6.00
N ARG A 598 15.29 -4.98 6.78
CA ARG A 598 15.31 -5.80 7.98
C ARG A 598 14.36 -5.27 9.04
N THR A 599 13.55 -6.16 9.62
CA THR A 599 12.60 -5.83 10.69
C THR A 599 12.96 -6.48 12.02
N THR A 600 13.71 -7.58 12.01
CA THR A 600 14.15 -8.32 13.21
C THR A 600 15.64 -8.66 13.10
N PHE A 601 16.38 -8.57 14.20
CA PHE A 601 17.83 -8.83 14.19
C PHE A 601 18.42 -9.21 15.54
N GLY A 602 19.60 -9.83 15.51
CA GLY A 602 20.36 -10.26 16.69
C GLY A 602 19.84 -11.58 17.27
N TYR A 603 20.48 -12.12 18.32
CA TYR A 603 20.14 -13.43 18.90
C TYR A 603 19.27 -13.35 20.17
N TYR A 604 19.26 -12.20 20.84
CA TYR A 604 18.66 -12.05 22.15
C TYR A 604 18.28 -10.59 22.45
N PRO A 605 17.40 -10.35 23.44
CA PRO A 605 16.55 -11.33 24.11
C PRO A 605 15.41 -11.81 23.19
N ALA A 606 14.97 -13.06 23.35
CA ALA A 606 13.88 -13.65 22.58
C ALA A 606 12.61 -12.78 22.58
N GLU A 607 12.29 -12.13 23.70
CA GLU A 607 11.16 -11.21 23.83
C GLU A 607 11.21 -10.05 22.82
N ASN A 608 12.37 -9.43 22.61
CA ASN A 608 12.53 -8.33 21.63
C ASN A 608 12.42 -8.84 20.19
N LEU A 609 12.96 -10.02 19.92
CA LEU A 609 12.83 -10.67 18.63
C LEU A 609 11.35 -10.94 18.31
N LEU A 610 10.62 -11.53 19.26
CA LEU A 610 9.18 -11.76 19.17
C LEU A 610 8.41 -10.46 18.96
N ALA A 611 8.65 -9.44 19.78
CA ALA A 611 7.94 -8.17 19.70
C ALA A 611 8.13 -7.51 18.32
N SER A 612 9.35 -7.43 17.80
CA SER A 612 9.63 -6.83 16.49
C SER A 612 9.03 -7.64 15.33
N SER A 613 9.14 -8.98 15.36
CA SER A 613 8.56 -9.85 14.34
C SER A 613 7.03 -9.75 14.34
N ILE A 614 6.39 -9.74 15.51
CA ILE A 614 4.93 -9.69 15.62
C ILE A 614 4.38 -8.33 15.16
N LEU A 615 5.04 -7.22 15.49
CA LEU A 615 4.66 -5.90 14.96
C LEU A 615 4.78 -5.85 13.42
N SER A 616 5.79 -6.51 12.87
CA SER A 616 5.94 -6.67 11.42
C SER A 616 4.83 -7.55 10.83
N LEU A 617 4.47 -8.66 11.48
CA LEU A 617 3.36 -9.53 11.10
C LEU A 617 2.00 -8.81 11.12
N MET A 618 1.76 -7.94 12.10
CA MET A 618 0.54 -7.12 12.15
C MET A 618 0.43 -6.14 10.98
N THR A 619 1.57 -5.68 10.46
CA THR A 619 1.65 -4.69 9.37
C THR A 619 1.59 -5.35 7.99
N PHE A 620 2.45 -6.35 7.76
CA PHE A 620 2.72 -6.93 6.44
C PHE A 620 2.34 -8.42 6.33
N GLY A 621 2.15 -9.10 7.47
CA GLY A 621 2.14 -10.56 7.56
C GLY A 621 3.43 -11.21 7.06
N THR A 622 4.55 -10.55 7.32
CA THR A 622 5.94 -11.02 7.11
C THR A 622 6.85 -10.38 8.16
N PHE A 623 8.07 -10.91 8.30
CA PHE A 623 9.21 -10.25 8.94
C PHE A 623 10.50 -10.65 8.20
N GLN A 624 11.55 -9.86 8.30
CA GLN A 624 12.85 -10.13 7.68
C GLN A 624 13.93 -10.14 8.77
N TYR A 625 14.54 -11.32 8.99
CA TYR A 625 15.43 -11.61 10.11
C TYR A 625 16.88 -11.56 9.66
N PHE A 626 17.76 -10.82 10.35
CA PHE A 626 19.21 -10.88 10.09
C PHE A 626 20.03 -11.18 11.35
N LEU A 627 21.11 -11.93 11.18
CA LEU A 627 22.09 -12.27 12.21
C LEU A 627 23.50 -12.12 11.67
N HIS A 628 24.46 -11.83 12.54
CA HIS A 628 25.87 -11.91 12.20
C HIS A 628 26.59 -12.95 13.08
N PRO A 629 27.65 -13.61 12.58
CA PRO A 629 28.45 -14.51 13.42
C PRO A 629 29.27 -13.76 14.48
N ASP A 630 29.67 -12.52 14.21
CA ASP A 630 30.47 -11.68 15.12
C ASP A 630 29.65 -10.99 16.23
N ASP A 631 28.31 -11.11 16.20
CA ASP A 631 27.41 -10.62 17.26
C ASP A 631 27.87 -11.03 18.66
N LEU A 632 28.47 -12.22 18.79
CA LEU A 632 28.97 -12.75 20.04
C LEU A 632 29.93 -11.79 20.77
N PHE A 633 30.77 -11.06 20.05
CA PHE A 633 31.77 -10.17 20.66
C PHE A 633 31.60 -8.70 20.27
N SER A 634 30.48 -8.36 19.61
CA SER A 634 30.07 -6.97 19.39
C SER A 634 29.57 -6.35 20.70
N LYS A 635 30.13 -5.20 21.09
CA LYS A 635 29.74 -4.50 22.33
C LYS A 635 28.37 -3.83 22.24
N ASP A 636 27.95 -3.46 21.04
CA ASP A 636 26.66 -2.83 20.76
C ASP A 636 25.53 -3.85 20.62
N ARG A 637 25.81 -5.05 20.11
CA ARG A 637 24.80 -6.11 19.87
C ARG A 637 24.80 -7.20 20.95
N ASN A 638 25.91 -7.41 21.65
CA ASN A 638 26.00 -8.23 22.87
C ASN A 638 26.48 -7.41 24.09
N PRO A 639 25.78 -6.34 24.49
CA PRO A 639 26.19 -5.48 25.59
C PRO A 639 26.26 -6.19 26.94
N ASP A 640 25.51 -7.28 27.11
CA ASP A 640 25.46 -8.06 28.36
C ASP A 640 26.55 -9.14 28.44
N GLY A 641 27.36 -9.31 27.39
CA GLY A 641 28.43 -10.31 27.34
C GLY A 641 27.91 -11.75 27.43
N LYS A 642 26.75 -12.03 26.83
CA LYS A 642 26.17 -13.37 26.74
C LYS A 642 27.11 -14.34 26.04
N THR A 643 27.18 -15.55 26.56
CA THR A 643 27.85 -16.69 25.91
C THR A 643 27.14 -17.06 24.62
N TRP A 644 27.84 -17.72 23.70
CA TRP A 644 27.26 -18.26 22.47
C TRP A 644 26.11 -19.22 22.79
N LYS A 645 26.26 -20.08 23.81
CA LYS A 645 25.19 -20.99 24.25
C LYS A 645 23.94 -20.24 24.70
N GLU A 646 24.07 -19.14 25.45
CA GLU A 646 22.92 -18.32 25.86
C GLU A 646 22.24 -17.66 24.64
N MET A 647 23.03 -17.07 23.73
CA MET A 647 22.52 -16.45 22.50
C MET A 647 21.80 -17.46 21.60
N TYR A 648 22.41 -18.63 21.40
CA TYR A 648 21.84 -19.73 20.62
C TYR A 648 20.52 -20.23 21.22
N ASN A 649 20.45 -20.41 22.54
CA ASN A 649 19.23 -20.84 23.20
C ASN A 649 18.11 -19.80 23.10
N SER A 650 18.43 -18.51 23.23
CA SER A 650 17.47 -17.42 23.02
C SER A 650 16.92 -17.40 21.58
N LEU A 651 17.79 -17.56 20.58
CA LEU A 651 17.35 -17.68 19.18
C LEU A 651 16.45 -18.90 18.97
N ARG A 652 16.81 -20.06 19.55
CA ARG A 652 16.01 -21.29 19.48
C ARG A 652 14.65 -21.12 20.16
N GLU A 653 14.57 -20.42 21.29
CA GLU A 653 13.32 -20.08 21.97
C GLU A 653 12.41 -19.20 21.11
N PHE A 654 12.99 -18.17 20.47
CA PHE A 654 12.27 -17.33 19.51
C PHE A 654 11.71 -18.17 18.36
N LEU A 655 12.54 -18.97 17.68
CA LEU A 655 12.12 -19.80 16.53
C LEU A 655 11.04 -20.82 16.93
N SER A 656 11.20 -21.46 18.09
CA SER A 656 10.20 -22.37 18.64
C SER A 656 8.87 -21.67 18.94
N THR A 657 8.91 -20.45 19.49
CA THR A 657 7.71 -19.69 19.81
C THR A 657 7.00 -19.23 18.54
N MET A 658 7.73 -18.72 17.55
CA MET A 658 7.18 -18.31 16.26
C MET A 658 6.54 -19.49 15.52
N THR A 659 7.21 -20.65 15.50
CA THR A 659 6.68 -21.87 14.86
C THR A 659 5.39 -22.35 15.53
N ARG A 660 5.30 -22.23 16.86
CA ARG A 660 4.11 -22.63 17.63
C ARG A 660 2.92 -21.68 17.42
N TYR A 661 3.15 -20.37 17.44
CA TYR A 661 2.08 -19.36 17.37
C TYR A 661 1.67 -19.01 15.94
N TYR A 662 2.57 -19.15 14.98
CA TYR A 662 2.35 -18.78 13.58
C TYR A 662 2.80 -19.90 12.62
N PRO A 663 2.26 -21.13 12.77
CA PRO A 663 2.70 -22.30 11.97
C PRO A 663 2.40 -22.18 10.47
N PHE A 664 1.57 -21.20 10.07
CA PHE A 664 1.26 -20.91 8.67
C PHE A 664 2.35 -20.11 7.95
N LEU A 665 3.29 -19.49 8.68
CA LEU A 665 4.35 -18.68 8.10
C LEU A 665 5.35 -19.54 7.34
N ARG A 666 5.64 -19.12 6.11
CA ARG A 666 6.52 -19.87 5.21
C ARG A 666 7.91 -19.23 5.19
N ASN A 667 8.91 -20.04 5.50
CA ASN A 667 10.30 -19.63 5.31
C ASN A 667 10.70 -19.80 3.84
N HIS A 668 11.30 -18.76 3.28
CA HIS A 668 11.83 -18.74 1.92
C HIS A 668 13.23 -18.11 1.92
N THR A 669 13.99 -18.33 0.85
CA THR A 669 15.21 -17.53 0.61
C THR A 669 14.83 -16.06 0.41
N ALA A 670 15.81 -15.15 0.45
CA ALA A 670 15.55 -13.73 0.30
C ALA A 670 15.09 -13.40 -1.13
N SER A 671 15.62 -14.06 -2.17
CA SER A 671 15.10 -13.93 -3.54
C SER A 671 13.67 -14.43 -3.71
N GLU A 672 13.35 -15.61 -3.19
CA GLU A 672 11.98 -16.16 -3.18
C GLU A 672 11.02 -15.20 -2.45
N SER A 673 11.41 -14.69 -1.27
CA SER A 673 10.64 -13.68 -0.53
C SER A 673 10.50 -12.38 -1.32
N GLY A 674 11.55 -11.99 -2.07
CA GLY A 674 11.56 -10.80 -2.91
C GLY A 674 10.54 -10.87 -4.03
N GLU A 675 10.42 -12.01 -4.69
CA GLU A 675 9.41 -12.24 -5.72
C GLU A 675 7.99 -12.17 -5.13
N ILE A 676 7.76 -12.80 -3.97
CA ILE A 676 6.46 -12.74 -3.28
C ILE A 676 6.12 -11.31 -2.84
N LEU A 677 7.10 -10.55 -2.34
CA LEU A 677 6.93 -9.15 -1.98
C LEU A 677 6.67 -8.25 -3.19
N TYR A 678 7.39 -8.47 -4.30
CA TYR A 678 7.14 -7.77 -5.57
C TYR A 678 5.69 -7.95 -6.00
N ASP A 679 5.24 -9.19 -6.01
CA ASP A 679 3.88 -9.58 -6.32
C ASP A 679 2.87 -8.94 -5.37
N PHE A 680 3.12 -8.95 -4.06
CA PHE A 680 2.25 -8.29 -3.07
C PHE A 680 2.12 -6.78 -3.29
N LEU A 681 3.23 -6.11 -3.60
CA LEU A 681 3.28 -4.65 -3.76
C LEU A 681 2.69 -4.18 -5.10
N THR A 682 2.80 -4.99 -6.16
CA THR A 682 2.42 -4.61 -7.53
C THR A 682 1.08 -5.18 -7.98
N GLN A 683 0.66 -6.34 -7.46
CA GLN A 683 -0.54 -7.07 -7.92
C GLN A 683 -1.64 -7.06 -6.85
N LYS A 684 -2.21 -5.86 -6.60
CA LYS A 684 -3.21 -5.67 -5.54
C LYS A 684 -4.54 -6.40 -5.84
N PRO A 685 -5.16 -7.05 -4.84
CA PRO A 685 -6.48 -7.64 -5.00
C PRO A 685 -7.59 -6.59 -5.06
N ILE A 686 -8.69 -6.93 -5.72
CA ILE A 686 -9.95 -6.20 -5.68
C ILE A 686 -10.84 -6.87 -4.63
N ILE A 687 -11.08 -6.17 -3.52
CA ILE A 687 -11.90 -6.67 -2.41
C ILE A 687 -13.28 -6.02 -2.48
N ARG A 688 -14.31 -6.85 -2.63
CA ARG A 688 -15.71 -6.43 -2.60
C ARG A 688 -16.47 -7.00 -1.41
N LYS A 689 -17.37 -6.21 -0.84
CA LYS A 689 -18.24 -6.51 0.28
C LYS A 689 -19.70 -6.33 -0.13
N PHE A 690 -20.49 -7.34 0.20
CA PHE A 690 -21.94 -7.40 0.03
C PHE A 690 -22.58 -7.69 1.39
N ALA A 691 -23.91 -7.61 1.48
CA ALA A 691 -24.63 -7.81 2.74
C ALA A 691 -24.30 -9.14 3.45
N ASN A 692 -24.13 -10.23 2.70
CA ASN A 692 -23.88 -11.58 3.20
C ASN A 692 -22.62 -12.23 2.59
N LYS A 693 -21.74 -11.46 1.95
CA LYS A 693 -20.60 -12.01 1.21
C LYS A 693 -19.43 -11.04 1.14
N LEU A 694 -18.20 -11.56 1.22
CA LEU A 694 -17.00 -10.89 0.69
C LEU A 694 -16.53 -11.62 -0.58
N SER A 695 -16.07 -10.88 -1.58
CA SER A 695 -15.44 -11.40 -2.78
C SER A 695 -14.04 -10.79 -2.90
N VAL A 696 -13.04 -11.61 -3.16
CA VAL A 696 -11.67 -11.18 -3.42
C VAL A 696 -11.29 -11.65 -4.81
N GLU A 697 -10.99 -10.69 -5.69
CA GLU A 697 -10.63 -10.94 -7.08
C GLU A 697 -9.18 -10.56 -7.32
N ILE A 698 -8.45 -11.50 -7.93
CA ILE A 698 -7.09 -11.34 -8.42
C ILE A 698 -7.18 -11.36 -9.96
N PRO A 699 -6.78 -10.28 -10.65
CA PRO A 699 -6.79 -10.23 -12.11
C PRO A 699 -6.12 -11.43 -12.77
N ILE A 700 -6.61 -11.84 -13.94
CA ILE A 700 -6.01 -12.93 -14.72
C ILE A 700 -4.56 -12.57 -15.06
N GLY A 701 -3.64 -13.53 -14.87
CA GLY A 701 -2.20 -13.34 -15.08
C GLY A 701 -1.43 -12.92 -13.83
N HIS A 702 -2.11 -12.54 -12.73
CA HIS A 702 -1.46 -12.32 -11.44
C HIS A 702 -1.20 -13.65 -10.71
N HIS A 703 -0.17 -13.64 -9.86
CA HIS A 703 0.29 -14.84 -9.17
C HIS A 703 -0.63 -15.28 -8.03
N LEU A 704 -0.74 -16.60 -7.89
CA LEU A 704 -1.41 -17.34 -6.83
C LEU A 704 -0.43 -18.37 -6.23
N PRO A 705 -0.60 -18.79 -4.96
CA PRO A 705 -1.67 -18.39 -4.05
C PRO A 705 -1.47 -16.99 -3.44
N ARG A 706 -2.56 -16.42 -2.89
CA ARG A 706 -2.54 -15.18 -2.08
C ARG A 706 -3.01 -15.43 -0.67
N TYR A 707 -2.52 -14.66 0.29
CA TYR A 707 -2.81 -14.89 1.70
C TYR A 707 -3.49 -13.68 2.33
N TYR A 708 -4.37 -13.95 3.30
CA TYR A 708 -5.16 -12.91 3.95
C TYR A 708 -5.33 -13.19 5.45
N TYR A 709 -5.32 -12.13 6.25
CA TYR A 709 -5.99 -12.13 7.55
C TYR A 709 -7.47 -11.82 7.35
N LEU A 710 -8.32 -12.83 7.49
CA LEU A 710 -9.76 -12.67 7.61
C LEU A 710 -10.13 -12.55 9.09
N ARG A 711 -10.92 -11.54 9.44
CA ARG A 711 -11.66 -11.50 10.70
C ARG A 711 -13.14 -11.62 10.42
N VAL A 712 -13.79 -12.53 11.13
CA VAL A 712 -15.22 -12.78 10.96
C VAL A 712 -15.83 -13.21 12.28
N ARG A 713 -16.94 -12.56 12.66
CA ARG A 713 -17.74 -12.93 13.83
C ARG A 713 -18.92 -13.76 13.35
N GLY A 714 -18.92 -15.05 13.67
CA GLY A 714 -19.97 -15.99 13.25
C GLY A 714 -19.48 -17.02 12.25
N GLU A 715 -20.40 -17.86 11.77
CA GLU A 715 -20.09 -18.88 10.79
C GLU A 715 -19.94 -18.31 9.38
N PHE A 716 -19.08 -18.94 8.59
CA PHE A 716 -18.91 -18.60 7.18
C PHE A 716 -18.55 -19.83 6.36
N SER A 717 -18.58 -19.70 5.04
CA SER A 717 -18.10 -20.69 4.09
C SER A 717 -17.21 -20.03 3.05
N ILE A 718 -16.21 -20.74 2.55
CA ILE A 718 -15.22 -20.23 1.60
C ILE A 718 -15.23 -21.04 0.30
N TYR A 719 -15.14 -20.33 -0.83
CA TYR A 719 -14.98 -20.88 -2.17
C TYR A 719 -13.78 -20.21 -2.85
N GLY A 720 -13.04 -20.92 -3.70
CA GLY A 720 -11.83 -20.40 -4.36
C GLY A 720 -10.61 -20.22 -3.46
N GLY A 721 -10.67 -20.71 -2.22
CA GLY A 721 -9.59 -20.66 -1.24
C GLY A 721 -9.83 -21.64 -0.09
N ARG A 722 -8.88 -21.68 0.86
CA ARG A 722 -8.95 -22.54 2.06
C ARG A 722 -8.39 -21.85 3.30
N ILE A 723 -8.86 -22.30 4.46
CA ILE A 723 -8.32 -21.86 5.75
C ILE A 723 -7.01 -22.62 6.01
N VAL A 724 -5.95 -21.90 6.37
CA VAL A 724 -4.65 -22.48 6.73
C VAL A 724 -4.30 -22.32 8.21
N TYR A 725 -4.94 -21.37 8.91
CA TYR A 725 -4.80 -21.19 10.35
C TYR A 725 -5.99 -20.44 10.94
N SER A 726 -6.32 -20.70 12.20
CA SER A 726 -7.40 -20.01 12.93
C SER A 726 -6.97 -19.74 14.37
N TYR A 727 -7.24 -18.52 14.84
CA TYR A 727 -7.07 -18.10 16.23
C TYR A 727 -8.21 -17.17 16.63
N GLY A 728 -9.13 -17.64 17.48
CA GLY A 728 -10.34 -16.90 17.82
C GLY A 728 -11.14 -16.56 16.57
N ASN A 729 -11.35 -15.26 16.32
CA ASN A 729 -12.04 -14.75 15.12
C ASN A 729 -11.10 -14.35 13.98
N LEU A 730 -9.77 -14.46 14.15
CA LEU A 730 -8.78 -14.22 13.11
C LEU A 730 -8.43 -15.55 12.43
N VAL A 731 -8.56 -15.57 11.11
CA VAL A 731 -8.34 -16.74 10.26
C VAL A 731 -7.35 -16.33 9.18
N VAL A 732 -6.34 -17.16 8.94
CA VAL A 732 -5.45 -17.03 7.80
C VAL A 732 -5.99 -17.86 6.66
N ILE A 733 -6.18 -17.22 5.51
CA ILE A 733 -6.76 -17.85 4.33
C ILE A 733 -5.76 -17.81 3.18
N GLU A 734 -5.71 -18.91 2.44
CA GLU A 734 -4.99 -19.07 1.19
C GLU A 734 -5.99 -19.09 0.03
N GLN A 735 -5.94 -18.06 -0.82
CA GLN A 735 -6.68 -17.98 -2.08
C GLN A 735 -5.95 -18.78 -3.16
N MET A 736 -6.66 -19.70 -3.80
CA MET A 736 -6.11 -20.63 -4.80
C MET A 736 -6.65 -20.37 -6.21
N GLU A 737 -7.72 -19.60 -6.33
CA GLU A 737 -8.35 -19.24 -7.61
C GLU A 737 -8.37 -17.71 -7.78
N ASN A 738 -8.50 -17.22 -9.01
CA ASN A 738 -8.60 -15.79 -9.29
C ASN A 738 -9.78 -15.10 -8.60
N LYS A 739 -10.80 -15.86 -8.20
CA LYS A 739 -11.92 -15.35 -7.41
C LYS A 739 -12.11 -16.21 -6.16
N MET A 740 -12.11 -15.57 -5.01
CA MET A 740 -12.42 -16.18 -3.72
C MET A 740 -13.67 -15.54 -3.14
N GLU A 741 -14.62 -16.34 -2.69
CA GLU A 741 -15.85 -15.86 -2.05
C GLU A 741 -15.97 -16.38 -0.62
N ILE A 742 -16.33 -15.48 0.29
CA ILE A 742 -16.57 -15.78 1.71
C ILE A 742 -18.03 -15.46 1.98
N ILE A 743 -18.85 -16.50 2.17
CA ILE A 743 -20.28 -16.38 2.44
C ILE A 743 -20.50 -16.33 3.95
N LEU A 744 -21.08 -15.24 4.44
CA LEU A 744 -21.42 -15.05 5.85
C LEU A 744 -22.79 -15.67 6.13
N LYS A 745 -22.92 -16.40 7.23
CA LYS A 745 -24.17 -17.07 7.63
C LYS A 745 -24.94 -16.31 8.69
#